data_AF-A0A4Y3M4Q5-F1
#
_entry.id   AF-A0A4Y3M4Q5-F1
#
_cell.length_a   1.000
_cell.length_b   1.000
_cell.length_c   1.000
_cell.angle_alpha   90.00
_cell.angle_beta   90.00
_cell.angle_gamma   90.00
#
_symmetry.space_group_name_H-M   'P 1'
#
loop_
_entity.id
_entity.type
_entity.pdbx_description
1 polymer ?
#
loop_
_entity_poly.entity_id
_entity_poly.type
_entity_poly.pdbx_seq_one_letter_code
_entity_poly.pdbx_strand_id
1 'polypeptide(L)'
;MGGHHDRWTDVKRPYKKEYKQYPLTMGYYTREDLPFYYALADAFTVCDQNYCGAMTSTTPNRLIFWTGTVRDQQNTASNVYMRNPEILEGGMTWTTFPERLEKVGVSWKFYQNEISQTGGLSPAERSWLSNFGCNVLECFDSFNVSSNPGFGAWIEERIRECSEHINRLEKLEMLVSGNRAEQLVEAKALMEVLRRRQKSAKGYEQLTPEECAIFMKAFVTNRADPDYHTLEDLAFADDPDAKGMKAPKGDVLYQFRKDVRTGQLPAVSWMAAPEHFSDHPTSAWYGAWYVSEVMNILTENPEIWKKTIFILTYDENDGYFDHCCSYAAPNPQRPETGRSSAAIGPDGLEYTTAEDETRRGVPERLARSGPIGLGFRVPMVVASPWSRGGRVNSELFDHSSTLQFLEYFVEKKFGTPVRETNISPWRRAICGDLTSCFQPHDEPAPSLDYLDRNTHLRAIEDARDRPMPGGFHSLSTDEIAALRAEPELLHRAVRQEAGTRPACALPYELYCDGGLDVGQGRIGLTLRSGQTVHGQRSAGAPFNIYDYRNGGRDLQVGTYAVAAGDTLDVTLPVVDGLYDVAVHAPNGFYRAYRGHHDRVALRSACRYEIGGKGKAPGIVLSLSNGGKVPLSIQYRTGNAGPLRTVVVKAGGHHEIRLDLSATHQWYDVTLTSPADPDFRQVLGGRMETGQPTLSDPAMAG
;
A
#
# COMPACT_ATOMS: atom_id res chain seq x y z
N MET A 1 -10.62 -2.74 -15.82
CA MET A 1 -12.03 -3.23 -15.84
C MET A 1 -11.98 -4.71 -16.16
N GLY A 2 -12.78 -5.53 -15.49
CA GLY A 2 -12.83 -6.98 -15.73
C GLY A 2 -11.94 -7.84 -14.82
N GLY A 3 -11.14 -7.25 -13.93
CA GLY A 3 -10.35 -8.01 -12.94
C GLY A 3 -9.02 -8.60 -13.43
N HIS A 4 -8.74 -8.53 -14.73
CA HIS A 4 -7.53 -9.11 -15.34
C HIS A 4 -6.21 -8.39 -15.03
N HIS A 5 -6.26 -7.18 -14.47
CA HIS A 5 -5.07 -6.40 -14.08
C HIS A 5 -4.06 -6.11 -15.22
N ASP A 6 -4.54 -5.99 -16.46
CA ASP A 6 -3.72 -6.05 -17.69
C ASP A 6 -3.78 -4.80 -18.58
N ARG A 7 -4.40 -3.70 -18.12
CA ARG A 7 -4.63 -2.48 -18.94
C ARG A 7 -3.85 -1.24 -18.49
N TRP A 8 -2.77 -1.42 -17.74
CA TRP A 8 -2.02 -0.34 -17.11
C TRP A 8 -1.52 0.74 -18.09
N THR A 9 -0.90 0.32 -19.19
CA THR A 9 -0.41 1.24 -20.23
C THR A 9 -1.54 1.93 -21.00
N ASP A 10 -2.74 1.36 -21.02
CA ASP A 10 -3.91 1.97 -21.66
C ASP A 10 -4.57 3.04 -20.79
N VAL A 11 -4.65 2.80 -19.49
CA VAL A 11 -5.33 3.69 -18.55
C VAL A 11 -4.44 4.83 -18.05
N LYS A 12 -3.12 4.63 -17.97
CA LYS A 12 -2.12 5.65 -17.62
C LYS A 12 -1.19 5.86 -18.83
N ARG A 13 -1.66 6.61 -19.84
CA ARG A 13 -0.82 6.99 -21.00
C ARG A 13 -0.08 8.30 -20.74
N PRO A 14 1.16 8.47 -21.23
CA PRO A 14 1.84 9.76 -21.19
C PRO A 14 1.02 10.85 -21.88
N TYR A 15 0.80 11.96 -21.19
CA TYR A 15 0.01 13.08 -21.72
C TYR A 15 0.81 13.93 -22.73
N LYS A 16 2.13 14.03 -22.55
CA LYS A 16 3.04 14.70 -23.50
C LYS A 16 3.25 13.84 -24.74
N LYS A 17 3.10 14.47 -25.92
CA LYS A 17 3.17 13.77 -27.22
C LYS A 17 4.50 13.06 -27.46
N GLU A 18 5.61 13.69 -27.09
CA GLU A 18 6.96 13.14 -27.23
C GLU A 18 7.18 11.83 -26.46
N TYR A 19 6.42 11.60 -25.38
CA TYR A 19 6.57 10.41 -24.54
C TYR A 19 5.60 9.27 -24.86
N LYS A 20 4.67 9.46 -25.81
CA LYS A 20 3.61 8.47 -26.11
C LYS A 20 4.11 7.10 -26.55
N GLN A 21 5.32 7.03 -27.08
CA GLN A 21 5.96 5.78 -27.53
C GLN A 21 6.61 4.99 -26.39
N TYR A 22 6.79 5.57 -25.21
CA TYR A 22 7.46 4.92 -24.08
C TYR A 22 6.42 4.31 -23.12
N PRO A 23 6.61 3.05 -22.70
CA PRO A 23 5.73 2.41 -21.72
C PRO A 23 6.11 2.85 -20.29
N LEU A 24 6.11 4.17 -20.00
CA LEU A 24 6.58 4.73 -18.73
C LEU A 24 5.91 4.09 -17.50
N THR A 25 4.64 3.73 -17.63
CA THR A 25 3.86 3.04 -16.58
C THR A 25 4.47 1.70 -16.15
N MET A 26 5.22 1.03 -17.03
CA MET A 26 5.89 -0.24 -16.75
C MET A 26 7.35 -0.05 -16.27
N GLY A 27 7.81 1.20 -16.13
CA GLY A 27 9.15 1.51 -15.67
C GLY A 27 9.38 1.11 -14.21
N TYR A 28 10.59 0.69 -13.90
CA TYR A 28 11.04 0.34 -12.55
C TYR A 28 12.50 0.77 -12.37
N TYR A 29 12.93 0.93 -11.13
CA TYR A 29 14.30 1.28 -10.77
C TYR A 29 15.09 0.07 -10.28
N THR A 30 16.36 0.00 -10.64
CA THR A 30 17.31 -1.04 -10.19
C THR A 30 18.15 -0.56 -9.00
N ARG A 31 19.01 -1.45 -8.50
CA ARG A 31 20.06 -1.12 -7.52
C ARG A 31 21.01 -0.02 -7.99
N GLU A 32 21.26 0.07 -9.30
CA GLU A 32 22.10 1.12 -9.85
C GLU A 32 21.42 2.49 -9.83
N ASP A 33 20.09 2.53 -10.01
CA ASP A 33 19.32 3.77 -10.02
C ASP A 33 19.11 4.33 -8.60
N LEU A 34 18.84 3.47 -7.61
CA LEU A 34 18.45 3.86 -6.25
C LEU A 34 19.30 3.18 -5.16
N PRO A 35 20.64 3.29 -5.18
CA PRO A 35 21.54 2.49 -4.35
C PRO A 35 21.26 2.63 -2.84
N PHE A 36 20.94 3.83 -2.37
CA PHE A 36 20.67 4.06 -0.95
C PHE A 36 19.38 3.34 -0.47
N TYR A 37 18.30 3.35 -1.27
CA TYR A 37 17.08 2.64 -0.89
C TYR A 37 17.26 1.13 -0.84
N TYR A 38 18.02 0.58 -1.78
CA TYR A 38 18.37 -0.84 -1.76
C TYR A 38 19.28 -1.17 -0.58
N ALA A 39 20.26 -0.33 -0.24
CA ALA A 39 21.09 -0.50 0.96
C ALA A 39 20.24 -0.48 2.24
N LEU A 40 19.24 0.41 2.33
CA LEU A 40 18.31 0.46 3.45
C LEU A 40 17.47 -0.82 3.55
N ALA A 41 16.97 -1.34 2.43
CA ALA A 41 16.22 -2.60 2.36
C ALA A 41 17.09 -3.84 2.63
N ASP A 42 18.40 -3.80 2.33
CA ASP A 42 19.33 -4.89 2.67
C ASP A 42 19.74 -4.85 4.15
N ALA A 43 19.73 -3.66 4.75
CA ALA A 43 20.05 -3.46 6.15
C ALA A 43 18.88 -3.83 7.08
N PHE A 44 17.64 -3.54 6.68
CA PHE A 44 16.46 -3.59 7.54
C PHE A 44 15.27 -4.36 6.94
N THR A 45 14.14 -4.41 7.65
CA THR A 45 12.91 -5.07 7.19
C THR A 45 12.20 -4.22 6.12
N VAL A 46 11.99 -4.81 4.94
CA VAL A 46 11.09 -4.31 3.89
C VAL A 46 9.72 -5.00 3.99
N CYS A 47 8.63 -4.23 3.89
CA CYS A 47 7.28 -4.75 3.86
C CYS A 47 6.79 -4.85 2.41
N ASP A 48 6.74 -6.06 1.85
CA ASP A 48 6.40 -6.29 0.44
C ASP A 48 4.90 -6.48 0.19
N GLN A 49 4.07 -6.27 1.21
CA GLN A 49 2.60 -6.30 1.16
C GLN A 49 2.01 -5.04 1.83
N ASN A 50 2.65 -3.89 1.68
CA ASN A 50 2.13 -2.60 2.16
C ASN A 50 1.41 -1.83 1.04
N TYR A 51 0.14 -1.46 1.25
CA TYR A 51 -0.70 -0.82 0.24
C TYR A 51 -1.06 0.61 0.63
N CYS A 52 -1.31 1.46 -0.36
CA CYS A 52 -1.97 2.72 -0.07
C CYS A 52 -3.40 2.44 0.43
N GLY A 53 -3.86 3.18 1.43
CA GLY A 53 -5.12 2.92 2.14
C GLY A 53 -6.39 3.04 1.28
N ALA A 54 -6.33 3.79 0.18
CA ALA A 54 -7.42 3.98 -0.77
C ALA A 54 -6.96 3.93 -2.24
N MET A 55 -7.82 3.42 -3.13
CA MET A 55 -7.62 3.36 -4.58
C MET A 55 -7.92 4.71 -5.25
N THR A 56 -7.15 5.73 -4.87
CA THR A 56 -7.32 7.11 -5.34
C THR A 56 -6.01 7.90 -5.22
N SER A 57 -6.09 9.21 -5.48
CA SER A 57 -5.00 10.18 -5.38
C SER A 57 -4.41 10.34 -3.96
N THR A 58 -3.38 11.15 -3.88
CA THR A 58 -2.59 11.55 -2.72
C THR A 58 -3.36 11.84 -1.41
N THR A 59 -4.23 12.86 -1.37
CA THR A 59 -4.70 13.39 -0.08
C THR A 59 -5.67 12.47 0.67
N PRO A 60 -6.58 11.69 0.04
CA PRO A 60 -7.34 10.67 0.76
C PRO A 60 -6.45 9.62 1.42
N ASN A 61 -5.36 9.22 0.75
CA ASN A 61 -4.39 8.29 1.32
C ASN A 61 -3.65 8.89 2.53
N ARG A 62 -3.20 10.14 2.42
CA ARG A 62 -2.65 10.88 3.57
C ARG A 62 -3.68 10.96 4.69
N LEU A 63 -4.95 11.20 4.38
CA LEU A 63 -6.00 11.27 5.40
C LEU A 63 -6.15 9.95 6.17
N ILE A 64 -6.11 8.79 5.50
CA ILE A 64 -6.10 7.48 6.17
C ILE A 64 -4.86 7.33 7.07
N PHE A 65 -3.69 7.82 6.65
CA PHE A 65 -2.48 7.79 7.48
C PHE A 65 -2.61 8.57 8.78
N TRP A 66 -3.44 9.62 8.81
CA TRP A 66 -3.64 10.47 9.99
C TRP A 66 -4.86 10.10 10.83
N THR A 67 -5.90 9.56 10.20
CA THR A 67 -7.21 9.36 10.85
C THR A 67 -7.81 7.99 10.61
N GLY A 68 -7.17 7.08 9.89
CA GLY A 68 -7.65 5.70 9.66
C GLY A 68 -8.86 5.56 8.73
N THR A 69 -9.35 6.66 8.14
CA THR A 69 -10.56 6.70 7.32
C THR A 69 -10.55 7.88 6.37
N VAL A 70 -11.38 7.83 5.33
CA VAL A 70 -11.75 8.97 4.47
C VAL A 70 -13.18 9.45 4.73
N ARG A 71 -13.82 8.97 5.81
CA ARG A 71 -15.17 9.38 6.20
C ARG A 71 -15.12 10.31 7.40
N ASP A 72 -15.94 11.36 7.39
CA ASP A 72 -16.08 12.27 8.53
C ASP A 72 -16.71 11.60 9.76
N GLN A 73 -17.48 10.52 9.56
CA GLN A 73 -18.08 9.72 10.61
C GLN A 73 -17.98 8.23 10.25
N GLN A 74 -17.95 7.36 11.26
CA GLN A 74 -18.06 5.90 11.06
C GLN A 74 -19.50 5.49 10.75
N ASN A 75 -20.03 6.02 9.64
CA ASN A 75 -21.38 5.81 9.17
C ASN A 75 -21.39 5.80 7.63
N THR A 76 -22.03 4.82 7.02
CA THR A 76 -22.11 4.68 5.56
C THR A 76 -22.84 5.83 4.87
N ALA A 77 -23.72 6.54 5.59
CA ALA A 77 -24.45 7.70 5.08
C ALA A 77 -23.66 9.02 5.14
N SER A 78 -22.52 9.02 5.84
CA SER A 78 -21.69 10.22 6.05
C SER A 78 -20.92 10.63 4.79
N ASN A 79 -20.26 11.79 4.84
CA ASN A 79 -19.42 12.23 3.72
C ASN A 79 -18.19 11.33 3.60
N VAL A 80 -17.76 11.11 2.36
CA VAL A 80 -16.54 10.39 2.00
C VAL A 80 -15.67 11.29 1.14
N TYR A 81 -14.38 11.39 1.47
CA TYR A 81 -13.42 12.30 0.86
C TYR A 81 -12.46 11.51 -0.02
N MET A 82 -12.80 11.36 -1.29
CA MET A 82 -12.08 10.50 -2.25
C MET A 82 -11.22 11.28 -3.25
N ARG A 83 -11.22 12.62 -3.23
CA ARG A 83 -10.50 13.43 -4.22
C ARG A 83 -9.65 14.54 -3.60
N ASN A 84 -8.56 14.87 -4.28
CA ASN A 84 -7.63 15.91 -3.83
C ASN A 84 -8.26 17.26 -3.45
N PRO A 85 -9.15 17.84 -4.27
CA PRO A 85 -9.74 19.15 -3.96
C PRO A 85 -10.62 19.14 -2.70
N GLU A 86 -11.30 18.02 -2.41
CA GLU A 86 -12.28 17.92 -1.31
C GLU A 86 -11.63 18.11 0.06
N ILE A 87 -10.37 17.67 0.19
CA ILE A 87 -9.60 17.75 1.44
C ILE A 87 -9.00 19.15 1.62
N LEU A 88 -8.62 19.77 0.51
CA LEU A 88 -8.07 21.13 0.49
C LEU A 88 -9.12 22.20 0.82
N GLU A 89 -10.40 21.82 0.92
CA GLU A 89 -11.45 22.71 1.44
C GLU A 89 -11.21 23.13 2.91
N GLY A 90 -10.47 22.31 3.68
CA GLY A 90 -10.33 22.48 5.12
C GLY A 90 -11.68 22.45 5.87
N GLY A 91 -11.66 22.69 7.17
CA GLY A 91 -12.88 22.55 7.98
C GLY A 91 -13.13 21.13 8.48
N MET A 92 -12.11 20.27 8.47
CA MET A 92 -12.24 18.91 8.98
C MET A 92 -12.27 18.92 10.50
N THR A 93 -13.16 18.09 11.07
CA THR A 93 -13.48 18.12 12.51
C THR A 93 -13.47 16.76 13.19
N TRP A 94 -13.35 15.65 12.45
CA TRP A 94 -13.16 14.35 13.09
C TRP A 94 -11.77 14.25 13.69
N THR A 95 -11.65 13.49 14.77
CA THR A 95 -10.42 13.46 15.54
C THR A 95 -9.30 12.72 14.80
N THR A 96 -8.13 13.33 14.78
CA THR A 96 -6.88 12.80 14.24
C THR A 96 -6.09 12.02 15.29
N PHE A 97 -5.15 11.16 14.89
CA PHE A 97 -4.31 10.44 15.84
C PHE A 97 -3.44 11.35 16.73
N PRO A 98 -2.83 12.45 16.24
CA PRO A 98 -2.11 13.42 17.10
C PRO A 98 -2.95 14.02 18.22
N GLU A 99 -4.22 14.33 17.98
CA GLU A 99 -5.14 14.78 19.04
C GLU A 99 -5.34 13.70 20.12
N ARG A 100 -5.30 12.42 19.72
CA ARG A 100 -5.37 11.30 20.67
C ARG A 100 -4.10 11.21 21.51
N LEU A 101 -2.92 11.37 20.89
CA LEU A 101 -1.65 11.42 21.62
C LEU A 101 -1.61 12.60 22.59
N GLU A 102 -2.08 13.78 22.15
CA GLU A 102 -2.16 14.98 22.98
C GLU A 102 -3.02 14.72 24.22
N LYS A 103 -4.20 14.12 24.03
CA LYS A 103 -5.14 13.79 25.11
C LYS A 103 -4.54 12.86 26.17
N VAL A 104 -3.67 11.93 25.78
CA VAL A 104 -3.02 10.98 26.71
C VAL A 104 -1.64 11.43 27.19
N GLY A 105 -1.20 12.63 26.81
CA GLY A 105 0.08 13.21 27.25
C GLY A 105 1.32 12.58 26.62
N VAL A 106 1.19 11.90 25.47
CA VAL A 106 2.34 11.36 24.73
C VAL A 106 2.94 12.48 23.87
N SER A 107 4.22 12.77 24.06
CA SER A 107 4.90 13.83 23.28
C SER A 107 4.95 13.49 21.80
N TRP A 108 4.58 14.43 20.95
CA TRP A 108 4.67 14.28 19.49
C TRP A 108 4.99 15.61 18.80
N LYS A 109 5.57 15.54 17.60
CA LYS A 109 5.80 16.68 16.69
C LYS A 109 5.70 16.24 15.24
N PHE A 110 5.42 17.20 14.35
CA PHE A 110 5.55 17.05 12.91
C PHE A 110 6.62 18.00 12.37
N TYR A 111 7.69 17.47 11.78
CA TYR A 111 8.81 18.22 11.24
C TYR A 111 8.71 18.41 9.74
N GLN A 112 9.05 19.61 9.30
CA GLN A 112 9.01 20.02 7.89
C GLN A 112 9.85 21.28 7.75
N ASN A 113 10.24 21.62 6.52
CA ASN A 113 10.92 22.88 6.30
C ASN A 113 9.96 24.06 6.49
N GLU A 114 8.88 24.11 5.71
CA GLU A 114 7.79 25.09 5.84
C GLU A 114 6.43 24.45 5.53
N ILE A 115 5.32 25.01 6.04
CA ILE A 115 3.94 24.58 5.74
C ILE A 115 3.52 24.92 4.31
N SER A 116 2.47 24.26 3.79
CA SER A 116 1.90 24.57 2.48
C SER A 116 1.11 25.86 2.47
N GLN A 117 0.39 26.14 3.54
CA GLN A 117 -0.50 27.29 3.67
C GLN A 117 0.24 28.53 4.20
N THR A 118 1.37 28.84 3.56
CA THR A 118 2.18 30.03 3.81
C THR A 118 2.37 30.85 2.53
N GLY A 119 2.36 32.19 2.63
CA GLY A 119 2.62 33.11 1.53
C GLY A 119 4.09 33.49 1.46
N GLY A 120 4.47 34.25 0.42
CA GLY A 120 5.83 34.80 0.30
C GLY A 120 6.86 33.87 -0.30
N LEU A 121 6.45 32.74 -0.87
CA LEU A 121 7.31 31.85 -1.65
C LEU A 121 6.81 31.81 -3.10
N SER A 122 7.72 32.01 -4.06
CA SER A 122 7.47 31.75 -5.48
C SER A 122 7.18 30.27 -5.73
N PRO A 123 6.59 29.90 -6.88
CA PRO A 123 6.35 28.48 -7.20
C PRO A 123 7.61 27.61 -7.12
N ALA A 124 8.76 28.11 -7.59
CA ALA A 124 10.03 27.39 -7.52
C ALA A 124 10.52 27.21 -6.07
N GLU A 125 10.39 28.25 -5.23
CA GLU A 125 10.71 28.16 -3.80
C GLU A 125 9.80 27.17 -3.07
N ARG A 126 8.50 27.14 -3.39
CA ARG A 126 7.55 26.19 -2.78
C ARG A 126 7.97 24.74 -3.00
N SER A 127 8.39 24.38 -4.22
CA SER A 127 8.82 23.00 -4.53
C SER A 127 10.07 22.57 -3.75
N TRP A 128 10.93 23.52 -3.37
CA TRP A 128 12.16 23.25 -2.61
C TRP A 128 12.01 23.38 -1.10
N LEU A 129 11.10 24.23 -0.63
CA LEU A 129 11.10 24.71 0.75
C LEU A 129 9.82 24.40 1.52
N SER A 130 8.69 24.13 0.86
CA SER A 130 7.40 23.85 1.52
C SER A 130 7.09 22.35 1.53
N ASN A 131 6.32 21.88 2.51
CA ASN A 131 5.98 20.47 2.72
C ASN A 131 5.07 19.82 1.65
N PHE A 132 4.76 20.51 0.55
CA PHE A 132 4.01 19.97 -0.60
C PHE A 132 2.67 19.28 -0.24
N GLY A 133 1.96 19.84 0.73
CA GLY A 133 0.66 19.38 1.22
C GLY A 133 0.72 18.05 1.97
N CYS A 134 1.93 17.58 2.34
CA CYS A 134 2.12 16.29 3.02
C CYS A 134 1.53 16.30 4.43
N ASN A 135 1.53 17.47 5.08
CA ASN A 135 0.92 17.66 6.38
C ASN A 135 -0.56 18.06 6.24
N VAL A 136 -1.44 17.07 6.19
CA VAL A 136 -2.90 17.33 6.08
C VAL A 136 -3.51 17.88 7.37
N LEU A 137 -2.76 17.99 8.48
CA LEU A 137 -3.24 18.67 9.69
C LEU A 137 -3.56 20.15 9.40
N GLU A 138 -2.98 20.73 8.34
CA GLU A 138 -3.34 22.05 7.80
C GLU A 138 -4.81 22.16 7.34
N CYS A 139 -5.53 21.04 7.21
CA CYS A 139 -6.93 20.98 6.81
C CYS A 139 -7.90 20.75 7.98
N PHE A 140 -7.39 20.49 9.19
CA PHE A 140 -8.19 20.25 10.40
C PHE A 140 -8.31 21.50 11.25
N ASP A 141 -9.53 21.82 11.67
CA ASP A 141 -9.82 23.05 12.41
C ASP A 141 -9.15 23.08 13.80
N SER A 142 -8.95 21.91 14.41
CA SER A 142 -8.29 21.79 15.72
C SER A 142 -6.86 22.29 15.74
N PHE A 143 -6.19 22.36 14.59
CA PHE A 143 -4.79 22.81 14.50
C PHE A 143 -4.64 24.29 14.17
N ASN A 144 -5.72 25.01 13.85
CA ASN A 144 -5.71 26.46 13.63
C ASN A 144 -4.59 26.97 12.69
N VAL A 145 -4.38 26.32 11.53
CA VAL A 145 -3.30 26.68 10.57
C VAL A 145 -3.28 28.17 10.19
N SER A 146 -4.45 28.84 10.25
CA SER A 146 -4.57 30.27 9.99
C SER A 146 -3.74 31.16 10.90
N SER A 147 -3.31 30.64 12.05
CA SER A 147 -2.44 31.34 13.00
C SER A 147 -0.97 31.37 12.55
N ASN A 148 -0.62 30.68 11.47
CA ASN A 148 0.66 30.86 10.80
C ASN A 148 0.80 32.30 10.26
N PRO A 149 1.90 33.02 10.54
CA PRO A 149 2.10 34.39 10.07
C PRO A 149 1.96 34.58 8.55
N GLY A 150 2.35 33.57 7.76
CA GLY A 150 2.26 33.60 6.30
C GLY A 150 0.85 33.30 5.74
N PHE A 151 -0.11 32.90 6.57
CA PHE A 151 -1.43 32.45 6.09
C PHE A 151 -2.22 33.57 5.41
N GLY A 152 -2.15 34.81 5.92
CA GLY A 152 -2.86 35.95 5.33
C GLY A 152 -2.42 36.21 3.88
N ALA A 153 -1.11 36.24 3.64
CA ALA A 153 -0.56 36.38 2.29
C ALA A 153 -0.93 35.18 1.40
N TRP A 154 -0.91 33.96 1.96
CA TRP A 154 -1.30 32.75 1.24
C TRP A 154 -2.77 32.77 0.79
N ILE A 155 -3.71 33.08 1.69
CA ILE A 155 -5.14 33.03 1.38
C ILE A 155 -5.51 34.13 0.37
N GLU A 156 -4.89 35.31 0.46
CA GLU A 156 -5.07 36.39 -0.51
C GLU A 156 -4.54 36.01 -1.90
N GLU A 157 -3.36 35.40 -1.97
CA GLU A 157 -2.78 34.87 -3.21
C GLU A 157 -3.71 33.84 -3.85
N ARG A 158 -4.19 32.86 -3.07
CA ARG A 158 -5.10 31.80 -3.56
C ARG A 158 -6.45 32.34 -4.01
N ILE A 159 -7.03 33.30 -3.29
CA ILE A 159 -8.25 33.99 -3.71
C ILE A 159 -8.02 34.72 -5.03
N ARG A 160 -6.90 35.42 -5.20
CA ARG A 160 -6.57 36.10 -6.45
C ARG A 160 -6.45 35.11 -7.61
N GLU A 161 -5.68 34.03 -7.45
CA GLU A 161 -5.48 33.04 -8.52
C GLU A 161 -6.76 32.29 -8.87
N CYS A 162 -7.58 31.95 -7.88
CA CYS A 162 -8.90 31.37 -8.10
C CYS A 162 -9.81 32.36 -8.84
N SER A 163 -9.77 33.65 -8.50
CA SER A 163 -10.54 34.69 -9.22
C SER A 163 -10.08 34.83 -10.67
N GLU A 164 -8.77 34.83 -10.91
CA GLU A 164 -8.19 34.87 -12.26
C GLU A 164 -8.56 33.63 -13.07
N HIS A 165 -8.58 32.45 -12.44
CA HIS A 165 -9.02 31.22 -13.08
C HIS A 165 -10.50 31.27 -13.46
N ILE A 166 -11.38 31.69 -12.55
CA ILE A 166 -12.81 31.93 -12.82
C ILE A 166 -12.96 32.92 -13.98
N ASN A 167 -12.28 34.06 -13.94
CA ASN A 167 -12.33 35.07 -15.00
C ASN A 167 -11.85 34.52 -16.36
N ARG A 168 -10.79 33.70 -16.39
CA ARG A 168 -10.32 33.03 -17.62
C ARG A 168 -11.38 32.07 -18.16
N LEU A 169 -11.96 31.25 -17.28
CA LEU A 169 -13.04 30.35 -17.65
C LEU A 169 -14.26 31.12 -18.16
N GLU A 170 -14.65 32.23 -17.53
CA GLU A 170 -15.78 33.06 -17.98
C GLU A 170 -15.51 33.75 -19.32
N LYS A 171 -14.28 34.19 -19.60
CA LYS A 171 -13.88 34.83 -20.87
C LYS A 171 -13.71 33.88 -22.06
N LEU A 172 -13.55 32.57 -21.85
CA LEU A 172 -13.41 31.56 -22.92
C LEU A 172 -14.73 31.28 -23.67
N GLU A 173 -15.50 32.31 -24.02
CA GLU A 173 -16.85 32.24 -24.62
C GLU A 173 -16.95 31.46 -25.94
N MET A 174 -15.84 31.18 -26.62
CA MET A 174 -15.87 30.64 -28.00
C MET A 174 -15.83 29.10 -28.16
N LEU A 175 -15.72 28.32 -27.08
CA LEU A 175 -15.78 26.85 -27.15
C LEU A 175 -16.60 26.29 -25.98
N VAL A 176 -17.88 25.99 -26.24
CA VAL A 176 -18.76 25.27 -25.31
C VAL A 176 -18.27 23.82 -25.22
N SER A 177 -17.44 23.52 -24.24
CA SER A 177 -17.12 22.14 -23.85
C SER A 177 -17.62 21.90 -22.43
N GLY A 178 -18.22 20.73 -22.17
CA GLY A 178 -18.71 20.35 -20.83
C GLY A 178 -17.64 20.49 -19.73
N ASN A 179 -16.37 20.34 -20.09
CA ASN A 179 -15.22 20.51 -19.20
C ASN A 179 -15.11 21.94 -18.61
N ARG A 180 -15.47 22.98 -19.38
CA ARG A 180 -15.40 24.38 -18.91
C ARG A 180 -16.42 24.65 -17.79
N ALA A 181 -17.66 24.21 -18.00
CA ALA A 181 -18.74 24.45 -17.03
C ALA A 181 -18.44 23.79 -15.68
N GLU A 182 -17.89 22.57 -15.72
CA GLU A 182 -17.48 21.85 -14.52
C GLU A 182 -16.30 22.52 -13.81
N GLN A 183 -15.24 22.90 -14.54
CA GLN A 183 -14.13 23.66 -13.96
C GLN A 183 -14.61 24.98 -13.31
N LEU A 184 -15.64 25.61 -13.87
CA LEU A 184 -16.21 26.82 -13.30
C LEU A 184 -16.99 26.55 -12.01
N VAL A 185 -17.72 25.44 -11.91
CA VAL A 185 -18.39 25.00 -10.67
C VAL A 185 -17.35 24.71 -9.59
N GLU A 186 -16.31 23.92 -9.91
CA GLU A 186 -15.22 23.60 -8.99
C GLU A 186 -14.50 24.86 -8.49
N ALA A 187 -14.15 25.77 -9.40
CA ALA A 187 -13.47 27.01 -9.03
C ALA A 187 -14.35 27.92 -8.16
N LYS A 188 -15.67 27.97 -8.40
CA LYS A 188 -16.61 28.75 -7.57
C LYS A 188 -16.78 28.13 -6.18
N ALA A 189 -16.85 26.81 -6.07
CA ALA A 189 -16.88 26.12 -4.78
C ALA A 189 -15.59 26.38 -3.98
N LEU A 190 -14.43 26.28 -4.62
CA LEU A 190 -13.14 26.61 -4.01
C LEU A 190 -13.10 28.08 -3.53
N MET A 191 -13.61 29.03 -4.32
CA MET A 191 -13.68 30.44 -3.93
C MET A 191 -14.49 30.65 -2.65
N GLU A 192 -15.66 30.02 -2.53
CA GLU A 192 -16.51 30.10 -1.33
C GLU A 192 -15.76 29.61 -0.10
N VAL A 193 -15.06 28.49 -0.24
CA VAL A 193 -14.24 27.92 0.83
C VAL A 193 -13.09 28.86 1.22
N LEU A 194 -12.33 29.37 0.26
CA LEU A 194 -11.22 30.29 0.55
C LEU A 194 -11.71 31.56 1.28
N ARG A 195 -12.86 32.11 0.87
CA ARG A 195 -13.49 33.27 1.54
C ARG A 195 -13.98 32.96 2.93
N ARG A 196 -14.58 31.78 3.16
CA ARG A 196 -14.95 31.29 4.49
C ARG A 196 -13.72 31.24 5.40
N ARG A 197 -12.64 30.61 4.93
CA ARG A 197 -11.38 30.47 5.68
C ARG A 197 -10.72 31.81 5.97
N GLN A 198 -10.74 32.75 5.01
CA GLN A 198 -10.26 34.12 5.23
C GLN A 198 -11.04 34.80 6.38
N LYS A 199 -12.36 34.63 6.42
CA LYS A 199 -13.23 35.24 7.43
C LYS A 199 -13.08 34.61 8.82
N SER A 200 -12.82 33.30 8.89
CA SER A 200 -12.69 32.55 10.14
C SER A 200 -11.25 32.44 10.66
N ALA A 201 -10.29 33.10 9.99
CA ALA A 201 -8.89 33.03 10.35
C ALA A 201 -8.63 33.58 11.76
N LYS A 202 -7.92 32.82 12.58
CA LYS A 202 -7.46 33.24 13.91
C LYS A 202 -5.99 33.63 13.88
N GLY A 203 -5.66 34.78 14.46
CA GLY A 203 -4.27 35.17 14.74
C GLY A 203 -3.67 34.36 15.89
N TYR A 204 -2.35 34.21 15.94
CA TYR A 204 -1.65 33.45 16.98
C TYR A 204 -1.99 33.91 18.42
N GLU A 205 -2.10 35.23 18.63
CA GLU A 205 -2.48 35.85 19.91
C GLU A 205 -3.90 35.50 20.38
N GLN A 206 -4.75 34.96 19.49
CA GLN A 206 -6.13 34.58 19.79
C GLN A 206 -6.26 33.11 20.21
N LEU A 207 -5.19 32.33 20.13
CA LEU A 207 -5.20 30.91 20.48
C LEU A 207 -5.25 30.72 22.00
N THR A 208 -6.04 29.75 22.46
CA THR A 208 -5.92 29.28 23.85
C THR A 208 -4.56 28.60 24.08
N PRO A 209 -4.12 28.40 25.33
CA PRO A 209 -2.90 27.65 25.61
C PRO A 209 -2.88 26.25 24.98
N GLU A 210 -4.03 25.56 24.95
CA GLU A 210 -4.19 24.23 24.34
C GLU A 210 -4.11 24.31 22.81
N GLU A 211 -4.78 25.28 22.19
CA GLU A 211 -4.70 25.51 20.73
C GLU A 211 -3.27 25.88 20.31
N CYS A 212 -2.57 26.67 21.12
CA CYS A 212 -1.17 27.01 20.89
C CYS A 212 -0.26 25.78 21.00
N ALA A 213 -0.46 24.94 22.02
CA ALA A 213 0.33 23.74 22.21
C ALA A 213 0.23 22.76 21.03
N ILE A 214 -0.99 22.53 20.52
CA ILE A 214 -1.20 21.62 19.39
C ILE A 214 -0.70 22.23 18.07
N PHE A 215 -0.91 23.53 17.84
CA PHE A 215 -0.40 24.26 16.67
C PHE A 215 1.13 24.18 16.57
N MET A 216 1.84 24.44 17.68
CA MET A 216 3.31 24.44 17.70
C MET A 216 3.91 23.06 17.48
N LYS A 217 3.19 21.98 17.84
CA LYS A 217 3.61 20.59 17.57
C LYS A 217 3.32 20.16 16.14
N ALA A 218 2.20 20.60 15.56
CA ALA A 218 1.80 20.27 14.20
C ALA A 218 2.61 21.00 13.12
N PHE A 219 3.12 22.19 13.42
CA PHE A 219 3.79 23.05 12.43
C PHE A 219 5.21 23.44 12.88
N VAL A 220 6.02 22.43 13.22
CA VAL A 220 7.44 22.63 13.52
C VAL A 220 8.18 22.92 12.21
N THR A 221 8.69 24.14 12.08
CA THR A 221 9.44 24.60 10.90
C THR A 221 10.91 24.87 11.22
N ASN A 222 11.72 25.03 10.17
CA ASN A 222 13.15 25.32 10.30
C ASN A 222 13.47 26.81 10.41
N ARG A 223 12.53 27.63 10.90
CA ARG A 223 12.67 29.10 11.02
C ARG A 223 13.87 29.61 11.81
N ALA A 224 14.51 28.74 12.60
CA ALA A 224 15.71 29.06 13.36
C ALA A 224 17.01 28.86 12.55
N ASP A 225 16.92 28.26 11.35
CA ASP A 225 18.01 28.22 10.39
C ASP A 225 18.28 29.62 9.81
N PRO A 226 19.53 30.12 9.80
CA PRO A 226 19.85 31.45 9.28
C PRO A 226 19.54 31.66 7.79
N ASP A 227 19.50 30.58 7.00
CA ASP A 227 19.22 30.59 5.57
C ASP A 227 17.81 30.05 5.27
N TYR A 228 16.92 30.05 6.28
CA TYR A 228 15.51 29.71 6.12
C TYR A 228 14.87 30.51 4.98
N HIS A 229 14.10 29.82 4.14
CA HIS A 229 13.49 30.37 2.91
C HIS A 229 14.46 30.88 1.83
N THR A 230 15.75 30.51 1.90
CA THR A 230 16.73 30.94 0.90
C THR A 230 17.13 29.79 -0.02
N LEU A 231 17.16 30.06 -1.33
CA LEU A 231 17.78 29.19 -2.32
C LEU A 231 19.16 29.72 -2.72
N GLU A 232 20.07 28.82 -3.03
CA GLU A 232 21.37 29.12 -3.63
C GLU A 232 21.47 28.53 -5.04
N ASP A 233 22.35 29.12 -5.85
CA ASP A 233 22.70 28.57 -7.17
C ASP A 233 23.86 27.58 -7.00
N LEU A 234 23.62 26.32 -7.39
CA LEU A 234 24.63 25.26 -7.43
C LEU A 234 25.21 25.17 -8.84
N ALA A 235 26.53 25.37 -8.96
CA ALA A 235 27.25 25.20 -10.22
C ALA A 235 27.80 23.76 -10.33
N PHE A 236 27.56 23.12 -11.47
CA PHE A 236 27.87 21.70 -11.70
C PHE A 236 28.96 21.42 -12.74
N ALA A 237 29.66 22.45 -13.21
CA ALA A 237 30.86 22.29 -14.03
C ALA A 237 31.87 23.42 -13.78
N ASP A 238 33.11 23.20 -14.23
CA ASP A 238 34.08 24.29 -14.47
C ASP A 238 33.77 25.04 -15.79
N ASP A 239 32.67 24.69 -16.45
CA ASP A 239 32.16 25.32 -17.68
C ASP A 239 31.22 26.50 -17.33
N PRO A 240 31.55 27.74 -17.75
CA PRO A 240 30.70 28.90 -17.52
C PRO A 240 29.31 28.82 -18.18
N ASP A 241 29.13 27.94 -19.18
CA ASP A 241 27.87 27.76 -19.90
C ASP A 241 27.00 26.61 -19.33
N ALA A 242 27.53 25.84 -18.36
CA ALA A 242 26.77 24.76 -17.72
C ALA A 242 25.59 25.30 -16.92
N LYS A 243 24.41 24.75 -17.17
CA LYS A 243 23.21 25.08 -16.40
C LYS A 243 23.34 24.51 -14.99
N GLY A 244 23.62 25.39 -14.04
CA GLY A 244 23.46 25.07 -12.63
C GLY A 244 21.99 24.86 -12.25
N MET A 245 21.73 24.52 -10.99
CA MET A 245 20.37 24.46 -10.45
C MET A 245 20.22 25.30 -9.20
N LYS A 246 19.00 25.71 -8.88
CA LYS A 246 18.68 26.23 -7.55
C LYS A 246 18.40 25.09 -6.59
N ALA A 247 18.88 25.21 -5.36
CA ALA A 247 18.59 24.29 -4.25
C ALA A 247 18.51 25.06 -2.93
N PRO A 248 17.94 24.48 -1.86
CA PRO A 248 17.92 25.10 -0.54
C PRO A 248 19.33 25.44 -0.05
N LYS A 249 19.54 26.68 0.38
CA LYS A 249 20.80 27.08 1.02
C LYS A 249 20.85 26.60 2.47
N GLY A 250 19.73 26.71 3.20
CA GLY A 250 19.60 26.28 4.58
C GLY A 250 19.41 24.78 4.77
N ASP A 251 19.50 24.32 6.02
CA ASP A 251 19.22 22.93 6.39
C ASP A 251 17.71 22.66 6.45
N VAL A 252 17.19 21.97 5.43
CA VAL A 252 15.76 21.58 5.36
C VAL A 252 15.35 20.55 6.43
N LEU A 253 16.29 20.10 7.27
CA LEU A 253 16.08 19.23 8.43
C LEU A 253 16.55 19.87 9.75
N TYR A 254 16.82 21.18 9.78
CA TYR A 254 17.45 21.89 10.89
C TYR A 254 16.86 21.56 12.26
N GLN A 255 15.54 21.72 12.43
CA GLN A 255 14.91 21.57 13.74
C GLN A 255 14.85 20.10 14.17
N PHE A 256 14.66 19.17 13.23
CA PHE A 256 14.75 17.74 13.48
C PHE A 256 16.17 17.34 13.92
N ARG A 257 17.20 17.80 13.21
CA ARG A 257 18.60 17.58 13.55
C ARG A 257 18.95 18.09 14.93
N LYS A 258 18.50 19.31 15.25
CA LYS A 258 18.69 19.92 16.57
C LYS A 258 18.06 19.06 17.68
N ASP A 259 16.82 18.61 17.48
CA ASP A 259 16.10 17.81 18.48
C ASP A 259 16.74 16.43 18.67
N VAL A 260 17.26 15.81 17.61
CA VAL A 260 18.03 14.55 17.72
C VAL A 260 19.34 14.76 18.47
N ARG A 261 20.15 15.76 18.08
CA ARG A 261 21.46 16.03 18.72
C ARG A 261 21.35 16.41 20.19
N THR A 262 20.28 17.13 20.55
CA THR A 262 20.06 17.60 21.93
C THR A 262 19.21 16.64 22.77
N GLY A 263 18.79 15.50 22.21
CA GLY A 263 17.99 14.50 22.93
C GLY A 263 16.54 14.91 23.18
N GLN A 264 16.01 15.89 22.42
CA GLN A 264 14.65 16.42 22.53
C GLN A 264 13.67 15.84 21.50
N LEU A 265 14.08 14.80 20.76
CA LEU A 265 13.18 14.08 19.85
C LEU A 265 11.99 13.49 20.64
N PRO A 266 10.73 13.81 20.27
CA PRO A 266 9.55 13.32 20.98
C PRO A 266 9.32 11.82 20.70
N ALA A 267 8.49 11.21 21.55
CA ALA A 267 8.10 9.81 21.42
C ALA A 267 7.52 9.44 20.04
N VAL A 268 6.76 10.34 19.41
CA VAL A 268 6.25 10.17 18.04
C VAL A 268 6.64 11.37 17.19
N SER A 269 7.37 11.13 16.11
CA SER A 269 7.83 12.17 15.17
C SER A 269 7.36 11.83 13.77
N TRP A 270 6.61 12.73 13.16
CA TRP A 270 6.27 12.66 11.74
C TRP A 270 7.12 13.66 10.96
N MET A 271 7.33 13.38 9.68
CA MET A 271 8.16 14.21 8.82
C MET A 271 7.56 14.33 7.43
N ALA A 272 7.74 15.49 6.79
CA ALA A 272 7.48 15.66 5.37
C ALA A 272 8.64 16.34 4.66
N ALA A 273 8.96 15.79 3.50
CA ALA A 273 9.88 16.39 2.55
C ALA A 273 9.18 17.46 1.70
N PRO A 274 9.93 18.46 1.22
CA PRO A 274 9.51 19.26 0.08
C PRO A 274 9.27 18.45 -1.20
N GLU A 275 8.59 19.02 -2.20
CA GLU A 275 8.28 18.33 -3.47
C GLU A 275 9.54 17.78 -4.13
N HIS A 276 10.59 18.60 -4.21
CA HIS A 276 11.87 18.19 -4.79
C HIS A 276 12.63 17.20 -3.91
N PHE A 277 12.09 16.72 -2.80
CA PHE A 277 12.72 15.70 -1.96
C PHE A 277 11.72 14.59 -1.58
N SER A 278 10.56 14.53 -2.22
CA SER A 278 9.48 13.58 -1.90
C SER A 278 9.41 12.37 -2.82
N ASP A 279 10.31 12.27 -3.81
CA ASP A 279 10.25 11.29 -4.92
C ASP A 279 8.94 11.34 -5.73
N HIS A 280 8.19 12.43 -5.64
CA HIS A 280 7.07 12.67 -6.54
C HIS A 280 7.56 12.53 -8.00
N PRO A 281 6.78 12.01 -8.96
CA PRO A 281 7.28 11.71 -10.31
C PRO A 281 7.83 12.90 -11.10
N THR A 282 7.49 14.14 -10.73
CA THR A 282 8.10 15.37 -11.26
C THR A 282 9.49 15.66 -10.69
N SER A 283 9.88 14.95 -9.64
CA SER A 283 11.07 15.08 -8.80
C SER A 283 11.64 13.70 -8.43
N ALA A 284 11.62 12.75 -9.36
CA ALA A 284 12.16 11.41 -9.12
C ALA A 284 13.67 11.45 -8.79
N TRP A 285 14.12 10.51 -7.96
CA TRP A 285 15.50 10.35 -7.43
C TRP A 285 15.91 11.32 -6.34
N TYR A 286 15.26 12.46 -6.19
CA TYR A 286 15.71 13.45 -5.21
C TYR A 286 15.47 13.03 -3.76
N GLY A 287 14.44 12.23 -3.48
CA GLY A 287 14.09 11.80 -2.12
C GLY A 287 15.11 10.88 -1.48
N ALA A 288 15.93 10.18 -2.29
CA ALA A 288 17.00 9.31 -1.79
C ALA A 288 17.97 10.06 -0.86
N TRP A 289 18.33 11.31 -1.20
CA TRP A 289 19.15 12.14 -0.31
C TRP A 289 18.42 12.48 1.00
N TYR A 290 17.14 12.85 0.93
CA TYR A 290 16.37 13.23 2.11
C TYR A 290 16.27 12.08 3.11
N VAL A 291 15.94 10.87 2.64
CA VAL A 291 15.88 9.67 3.50
C VAL A 291 17.27 9.31 4.03
N SER A 292 18.30 9.41 3.20
CA SER A 292 19.69 9.25 3.62
C SER A 292 20.07 10.19 4.76
N GLU A 293 19.74 11.47 4.62
CA GLU A 293 20.09 12.46 5.61
C GLU A 293 19.30 12.31 6.91
N VAL A 294 18.03 11.89 6.85
CA VAL A 294 17.25 11.53 8.04
C VAL A 294 17.90 10.37 8.80
N MET A 295 18.32 9.32 8.08
CA MET A 295 19.02 8.18 8.67
C MET A 295 20.39 8.56 9.25
N ASN A 296 21.13 9.44 8.57
CA ASN A 296 22.39 10.00 9.06
C ASN A 296 22.17 10.75 10.39
N ILE A 297 21.23 11.71 10.42
CA ILE A 297 20.87 12.48 11.61
C ILE A 297 20.51 11.56 12.79
N LEU A 298 19.67 10.55 12.55
CA LEU A 298 19.23 9.62 13.60
C LEU A 298 20.41 8.82 14.18
N THR A 299 21.32 8.37 13.33
CA THR A 299 22.45 7.50 13.72
C THR A 299 23.65 8.27 14.27
N GLU A 300 23.79 9.58 13.98
CA GLU A 300 24.77 10.48 14.60
C GLU A 300 24.67 10.50 16.14
N ASN A 301 23.48 10.24 16.70
CA ASN A 301 23.26 10.15 18.14
C ASN A 301 22.90 8.71 18.56
N PRO A 302 23.87 7.88 19.00
CA PRO A 302 23.63 6.49 19.40
C PRO A 302 22.59 6.32 20.51
N GLU A 303 22.45 7.30 21.41
CA GLU A 303 21.48 7.27 22.50
C GLU A 303 20.03 7.45 22.02
N ILE A 304 19.85 8.13 20.89
CA ILE A 304 18.58 8.20 20.18
C ILE A 304 18.39 6.96 19.32
N TRP A 305 19.35 6.62 18.45
CA TRP A 305 19.19 5.51 17.51
C TRP A 305 18.86 4.18 18.18
N LYS A 306 19.51 3.85 19.30
CA LYS A 306 19.29 2.57 20.01
C LYS A 306 17.85 2.35 20.48
N LYS A 307 17.02 3.40 20.47
CA LYS A 307 15.61 3.38 20.88
C LYS A 307 14.64 3.92 19.83
N THR A 308 15.09 4.06 18.58
CA THR A 308 14.30 4.62 17.48
C THR A 308 13.77 3.53 16.55
N ILE A 309 12.55 3.76 16.05
CA ILE A 309 11.95 3.06 14.93
C ILE A 309 11.69 4.11 13.85
N PHE A 310 12.37 4.00 12.72
CA PHE A 310 12.13 4.82 11.54
C PHE A 310 11.27 4.03 10.54
N ILE A 311 10.18 4.62 10.07
CA ILE A 311 9.27 4.02 9.10
C ILE A 311 9.25 4.93 7.87
N LEU A 312 9.72 4.40 6.74
CA LEU A 312 9.56 5.01 5.43
C LEU A 312 8.33 4.40 4.75
N THR A 313 7.43 5.23 4.23
CA THR A 313 6.30 4.81 3.38
C THR A 313 5.96 5.92 2.38
N TYR A 314 5.21 5.56 1.34
CA TYR A 314 4.69 6.48 0.33
C TYR A 314 3.18 6.58 0.43
N ASP A 315 2.60 7.71 0.02
CA ASP A 315 1.16 7.96 0.06
C ASP A 315 0.39 7.27 -1.07
N GLU A 316 0.99 7.11 -2.25
CA GLU A 316 0.41 6.38 -3.38
C GLU A 316 1.49 5.97 -4.41
N ASN A 317 1.11 5.35 -5.54
CA ASN A 317 2.04 4.78 -6.52
C ASN A 317 2.13 5.56 -7.86
N ASP A 318 1.50 6.73 -7.94
CA ASP A 318 1.24 7.56 -9.14
C ASP A 318 0.64 6.81 -10.35
N GLY A 319 0.13 5.60 -10.13
CA GLY A 319 -0.35 4.72 -11.19
C GLY A 319 0.76 4.03 -12.00
N TYR A 320 1.99 3.92 -11.48
CA TYR A 320 3.00 2.99 -11.98
C TYR A 320 2.57 1.54 -11.73
N PHE A 321 2.99 0.64 -12.62
CA PHE A 321 2.63 -0.77 -12.59
C PHE A 321 3.12 -1.45 -11.32
N ASP A 322 2.22 -2.20 -10.69
CA ASP A 322 2.55 -3.21 -9.70
C ASP A 322 1.80 -4.50 -10.08
N HIS A 323 2.46 -5.65 -9.96
CA HIS A 323 1.90 -6.94 -10.36
C HIS A 323 0.92 -7.52 -9.34
N CYS A 324 0.97 -7.07 -8.08
CA CYS A 324 0.05 -7.52 -7.05
C CYS A 324 -1.32 -6.86 -7.23
N CYS A 325 -2.34 -7.70 -7.37
CA CYS A 325 -3.71 -7.24 -7.28
C CYS A 325 -4.00 -6.71 -5.87
N SER A 326 -4.86 -5.70 -5.78
CA SER A 326 -5.32 -5.18 -4.50
C SER A 326 -6.28 -6.14 -3.79
N TYR A 327 -6.27 -6.10 -2.46
CA TYR A 327 -7.32 -6.67 -1.62
C TYR A 327 -8.30 -5.58 -1.24
N ALA A 328 -9.57 -5.74 -1.63
CA ALA A 328 -10.58 -4.72 -1.45
C ALA A 328 -11.80 -5.23 -0.69
N ALA A 329 -12.47 -4.33 0.02
CA ALA A 329 -13.70 -4.67 0.73
C ALA A 329 -14.81 -5.12 -0.24
N PRO A 330 -15.65 -6.09 0.17
CA PRO A 330 -16.77 -6.55 -0.65
C PRO A 330 -17.78 -5.42 -0.89
N ASN A 331 -18.47 -5.51 -2.04
CA ASN A 331 -19.57 -4.62 -2.35
C ASN A 331 -20.82 -5.03 -1.54
N PRO A 332 -21.31 -4.18 -0.60
CA PRO A 332 -22.43 -4.54 0.26
C PRO A 332 -23.76 -4.69 -0.50
N GLN A 333 -23.89 -4.12 -1.70
CA GLN A 333 -25.07 -4.27 -2.57
C GLN A 333 -24.97 -5.49 -3.51
N ARG A 334 -23.82 -6.18 -3.56
CA ARG A 334 -23.57 -7.32 -4.45
C ARG A 334 -22.93 -8.50 -3.69
N PRO A 335 -23.66 -9.15 -2.76
CA PRO A 335 -23.14 -10.24 -1.95
C PRO A 335 -22.71 -11.47 -2.79
N GLU A 336 -23.19 -11.60 -4.03
CA GLU A 336 -22.73 -12.62 -4.98
C GLU A 336 -21.31 -12.38 -5.51
N THR A 337 -20.75 -11.19 -5.26
CA THR A 337 -19.38 -10.80 -5.62
C THR A 337 -18.44 -10.69 -4.42
N GLY A 338 -18.85 -11.16 -3.25
CA GLY A 338 -18.02 -11.03 -2.05
C GLY A 338 -18.81 -10.78 -0.78
N ARG A 339 -18.21 -11.11 0.36
CA ARG A 339 -18.72 -10.76 1.70
C ARG A 339 -17.64 -10.96 2.76
N SER A 340 -17.81 -10.29 3.89
CA SER A 340 -16.99 -10.51 5.09
C SER A 340 -17.57 -11.60 6.00
N SER A 341 -16.72 -12.21 6.82
CA SER A 341 -17.16 -13.14 7.88
C SER A 341 -17.86 -12.40 9.01
N ALA A 342 -18.66 -13.14 9.80
CA ALA A 342 -19.57 -12.55 10.77
C ALA A 342 -18.88 -11.68 11.84
N ALA A 343 -17.67 -12.05 12.29
CA ALA A 343 -16.96 -11.30 13.32
C ALA A 343 -16.41 -9.94 12.85
N ILE A 344 -16.27 -9.73 11.53
CA ILE A 344 -15.94 -8.41 10.96
C ILE A 344 -17.14 -7.46 11.08
N GLY A 345 -18.36 -8.01 11.02
CA GLY A 345 -19.58 -7.22 11.02
C GLY A 345 -20.06 -6.85 9.60
N PRO A 346 -21.02 -5.93 9.48
CA PRO A 346 -21.61 -5.57 8.20
C PRO A 346 -20.63 -4.82 7.29
N ASP A 347 -20.71 -5.11 6.00
CA ASP A 347 -19.95 -4.42 4.96
C ASP A 347 -20.49 -3.00 4.72
N GLY A 348 -19.64 -2.12 4.17
CA GLY A 348 -20.05 -0.84 3.58
C GLY A 348 -19.31 0.41 4.04
N LEU A 349 -18.67 0.39 5.22
CA LEU A 349 -17.81 1.51 5.63
C LEU A 349 -16.61 1.71 4.69
N GLU A 350 -16.12 0.61 4.10
CA GLU A 350 -15.02 0.56 3.13
C GLU A 350 -15.49 0.63 1.66
N TYR A 351 -16.72 1.09 1.41
CA TYR A 351 -17.27 1.22 0.07
C TYR A 351 -17.80 2.63 -0.16
N THR A 352 -17.59 3.19 -1.35
CA THR A 352 -18.14 4.48 -1.78
C THR A 352 -19.06 4.29 -2.97
N THR A 353 -20.10 5.11 -3.08
CA THR A 353 -21.05 5.10 -4.19
C THR A 353 -20.91 6.36 -5.05
N ALA A 354 -21.36 6.28 -6.31
CA ALA A 354 -21.45 7.46 -7.16
C ALA A 354 -22.36 8.54 -6.55
N GLU A 355 -23.39 8.16 -5.79
CA GLU A 355 -24.23 9.11 -5.05
C GLU A 355 -23.46 9.84 -3.95
N ASP A 356 -22.53 9.16 -3.27
CA ASP A 356 -21.66 9.80 -2.28
C ASP A 356 -20.80 10.89 -2.94
N GLU A 357 -20.20 10.60 -4.10
CA GLU A 357 -19.40 11.57 -4.84
C GLU A 357 -20.24 12.73 -5.40
N THR A 358 -21.44 12.46 -5.94
CA THR A 358 -22.31 13.55 -6.45
C THR A 358 -22.85 14.45 -5.35
N ARG A 359 -23.13 13.92 -4.15
CA ARG A 359 -23.45 14.73 -2.95
C ARG A 359 -22.29 15.67 -2.57
N ARG A 360 -21.06 15.32 -2.93
CA ARG A 360 -19.85 16.15 -2.78
C ARG A 360 -19.58 17.08 -3.97
N GLY A 361 -20.49 17.14 -4.95
CA GLY A 361 -20.39 18.03 -6.10
C GLY A 361 -19.60 17.46 -7.28
N VAL A 362 -19.21 16.18 -7.24
CA VAL A 362 -18.58 15.52 -8.40
C VAL A 362 -19.62 15.36 -9.52
N PRO A 363 -19.31 15.76 -10.76
CA PRO A 363 -20.23 15.56 -11.88
C PRO A 363 -20.59 14.07 -12.06
N GLU A 364 -21.86 13.78 -12.36
CA GLU A 364 -22.37 12.40 -12.49
C GLU A 364 -21.53 11.54 -13.45
N ARG A 365 -21.04 12.12 -14.55
CA ARG A 365 -20.16 11.43 -15.52
C ARG A 365 -18.79 11.02 -14.97
N LEU A 366 -18.34 11.65 -13.88
CA LEU A 366 -17.06 11.40 -13.21
C LEU A 366 -17.22 10.62 -11.91
N ALA A 367 -18.44 10.59 -11.36
CA ALA A 367 -18.76 9.93 -10.11
C ALA A 367 -18.61 8.40 -10.23
N ARG A 368 -18.04 7.76 -9.20
CA ARG A 368 -17.75 6.32 -9.22
C ARG A 368 -18.25 5.62 -7.98
N SER A 369 -18.69 4.38 -8.18
CA SER A 369 -18.92 3.42 -7.09
C SER A 369 -17.77 2.41 -7.05
N GLY A 370 -17.29 2.08 -5.86
CA GLY A 370 -16.23 1.09 -5.68
C GLY A 370 -15.78 0.97 -4.24
N PRO A 371 -14.96 -0.04 -3.93
CA PRO A 371 -14.28 -0.10 -2.64
C PRO A 371 -13.37 1.12 -2.46
N ILE A 372 -13.29 1.61 -1.23
CA ILE A 372 -12.38 2.71 -0.86
C ILE A 372 -10.94 2.22 -1.02
N GLY A 373 -10.61 1.06 -0.48
CA GLY A 373 -9.30 0.43 -0.58
C GLY A 373 -9.35 -1.08 -0.32
N LEU A 374 -8.20 -1.76 -0.25
CA LEU A 374 -6.87 -1.16 -0.34
C LEU A 374 -6.57 -0.67 -1.78
N GLY A 375 -5.65 0.26 -1.91
CA GLY A 375 -5.19 0.79 -3.19
C GLY A 375 -4.13 -0.10 -3.83
N PHE A 376 -3.10 0.50 -4.43
CA PHE A 376 -1.95 -0.23 -4.97
C PHE A 376 -0.86 -0.41 -3.92
N ARG A 377 0.02 -1.39 -4.12
CA ARG A 377 1.18 -1.58 -3.24
C ARG A 377 2.11 -0.36 -3.33
N VAL A 378 2.61 0.08 -2.18
CA VAL A 378 3.59 1.16 -2.04
C VAL A 378 4.73 0.72 -1.13
N PRO A 379 5.98 1.14 -1.38
CA PRO A 379 7.12 0.70 -0.57
C PRO A 379 6.94 1.05 0.90
N MET A 380 7.35 0.14 1.79
CA MET A 380 7.56 0.44 3.20
C MET A 380 8.82 -0.24 3.72
N VAL A 381 9.63 0.53 4.45
CA VAL A 381 10.82 0.03 5.14
C VAL A 381 10.76 0.42 6.61
N VAL A 382 10.96 -0.54 7.50
CA VAL A 382 11.03 -0.32 8.94
C VAL A 382 12.49 -0.46 9.36
N ALA A 383 13.16 0.66 9.61
CA ALA A 383 14.57 0.72 10.03
C ALA A 383 14.69 0.98 11.53
N SER A 384 15.28 0.02 12.24
CA SER A 384 15.42 0.05 13.70
C SER A 384 16.48 -0.96 14.13
N PRO A 385 17.10 -0.80 15.31
CA PRO A 385 17.87 -1.89 15.93
C PRO A 385 17.12 -3.24 15.96
N TRP A 386 15.80 -3.23 16.07
CA TRP A 386 14.95 -4.43 16.17
C TRP A 386 14.42 -4.96 14.82
N SER A 387 14.84 -4.39 13.70
CA SER A 387 14.40 -4.80 12.35
C SER A 387 15.56 -5.03 11.39
N ARG A 388 16.77 -5.28 11.92
CA ARG A 388 17.98 -5.55 11.13
C ARG A 388 17.94 -6.91 10.44
N GLY A 389 18.79 -7.07 9.43
CA GLY A 389 19.05 -8.35 8.75
C GLY A 389 18.40 -8.50 7.38
N GLY A 390 18.05 -7.39 6.72
CA GLY A 390 17.58 -7.40 5.32
C GLY A 390 16.34 -8.24 5.07
N ARG A 391 15.38 -8.19 5.99
CA ARG A 391 14.25 -9.13 6.04
C ARG A 391 13.11 -8.68 5.14
N VAL A 392 12.27 -9.63 4.73
CA VAL A 392 10.98 -9.34 4.10
C VAL A 392 9.83 -9.63 5.07
N ASN A 393 8.84 -8.74 5.11
CA ASN A 393 7.58 -8.94 5.81
C ASN A 393 6.41 -8.90 4.82
N SER A 394 5.71 -10.03 4.70
CA SER A 394 4.59 -10.24 3.79
C SER A 394 3.23 -10.29 4.48
N GLU A 395 3.13 -9.75 5.70
CA GLU A 395 1.85 -9.39 6.29
C GLU A 395 1.26 -8.18 5.57
N LEU A 396 -0.05 -8.23 5.35
CA LEU A 396 -0.78 -7.18 4.67
C LEU A 396 -0.85 -5.93 5.56
N PHE A 397 -0.34 -4.81 5.04
CA PHE A 397 -0.37 -3.51 5.69
C PHE A 397 -1.00 -2.46 4.80
N ASP A 398 -1.49 -1.39 5.43
CA ASP A 398 -1.80 -0.14 4.75
C ASP A 398 -1.44 1.07 5.63
N HIS A 399 -1.80 2.28 5.20
CA HIS A 399 -1.55 3.48 6.00
C HIS A 399 -2.10 3.42 7.43
N SER A 400 -3.20 2.69 7.68
CA SER A 400 -3.75 2.54 9.04
C SER A 400 -2.89 1.65 9.93
N SER A 401 -2.06 0.77 9.35
CA SER A 401 -1.15 -0.11 10.11
C SER A 401 -0.17 0.69 10.97
N THR A 402 0.22 1.90 10.53
CA THR A 402 1.04 2.81 11.35
C THR A 402 0.27 3.29 12.58
N LEU A 403 -1.03 3.56 12.45
CA LEU A 403 -1.87 3.96 13.58
C LEU A 403 -2.10 2.80 14.54
N GLN A 404 -2.37 1.59 14.02
CA GLN A 404 -2.49 0.38 14.84
C GLN A 404 -1.18 0.06 15.59
N PHE A 405 -0.03 0.24 14.93
CA PHE A 405 1.27 0.14 15.59
C PHE A 405 1.41 1.15 16.73
N LEU A 406 0.99 2.41 16.52
CA LEU A 406 1.04 3.43 17.56
C LEU A 406 0.08 3.12 18.72
N GLU A 407 -1.11 2.55 18.48
CA GLU A 407 -1.98 2.02 19.54
C GLU A 407 -1.20 1.03 20.42
N TYR A 408 -0.60 0.01 19.79
CA TYR A 408 0.19 -1.01 20.47
C TYR A 408 1.39 -0.41 21.22
N PHE A 409 2.20 0.40 20.54
CA PHE A 409 3.41 1.00 21.08
C PHE A 409 3.11 1.88 22.30
N VAL A 410 2.09 2.75 22.20
CA VAL A 410 1.75 3.67 23.28
C VAL A 410 1.23 2.90 24.50
N GLU A 411 0.36 1.90 24.30
CA GLU A 411 -0.12 1.07 25.38
C GLU A 411 1.03 0.30 26.06
N LYS A 412 1.90 -0.36 25.28
CA LYS A 412 3.00 -1.16 25.82
C LYS A 412 4.09 -0.31 26.50
N LYS A 413 4.38 0.86 25.97
CA LYS A 413 5.47 1.72 26.48
C LYS A 413 5.03 2.60 27.64
N PHE A 414 3.84 3.20 27.55
CA PHE A 414 3.38 4.20 28.51
C PHE A 414 2.28 3.67 29.46
N GLY A 415 1.74 2.48 29.22
CA GLY A 415 0.66 1.90 30.03
C GLY A 415 -0.69 2.60 29.86
N THR A 416 -0.81 3.48 28.85
CA THR A 416 -2.03 4.24 28.58
C THR A 416 -2.60 3.79 27.24
N PRO A 417 -3.79 3.20 27.18
CA PRO A 417 -4.37 2.79 25.93
C PRO A 417 -4.79 4.01 25.10
N VAL A 418 -4.44 3.99 23.82
CA VAL A 418 -4.93 4.92 22.81
C VAL A 418 -5.52 4.08 21.67
N ARG A 419 -6.68 4.48 21.15
CA ARG A 419 -7.42 3.73 20.12
C ARG A 419 -7.84 4.69 19.01
N GLU A 420 -7.48 4.38 17.77
CA GLU A 420 -8.02 5.02 16.59
C GLU A 420 -9.40 4.44 16.28
N THR A 421 -10.43 5.15 16.73
CA THR A 421 -11.83 4.73 16.58
C THR A 421 -12.37 4.82 15.16
N ASN A 422 -11.62 5.46 14.26
CA ASN A 422 -12.04 5.64 12.87
C ASN A 422 -11.58 4.51 11.93
N ILE A 423 -10.71 3.59 12.37
CA ILE A 423 -10.36 2.42 11.55
C ILE A 423 -11.57 1.48 11.55
N SER A 424 -12.08 1.18 10.36
CA SER A 424 -13.24 0.29 10.21
C SER A 424 -12.95 -1.13 10.75
N PRO A 425 -13.99 -1.89 11.14
CA PRO A 425 -13.82 -3.28 11.53
C PRO A 425 -13.16 -4.14 10.44
N TRP A 426 -13.47 -3.88 9.17
CA TRP A 426 -12.87 -4.60 8.04
C TRP A 426 -11.36 -4.36 7.96
N ARG A 427 -10.92 -3.10 7.93
CA ARG A 427 -9.49 -2.76 7.82
C ARG A 427 -8.71 -3.28 9.04
N ARG A 428 -9.30 -3.15 10.24
CA ARG A 428 -8.70 -3.67 11.49
C ARG A 428 -8.59 -5.21 11.53
N ALA A 429 -9.46 -5.93 10.82
CA ALA A 429 -9.44 -7.39 10.79
C ALA A 429 -8.35 -7.94 9.85
N ILE A 430 -8.01 -7.21 8.78
CA ILE A 430 -7.16 -7.73 7.70
C ILE A 430 -5.80 -7.04 7.55
N CYS A 431 -5.64 -5.77 8.00
CA CYS A 431 -4.38 -5.05 7.98
C CYS A 431 -3.67 -5.20 9.32
N GLY A 432 -2.42 -5.65 9.29
CA GLY A 432 -1.60 -5.86 10.49
C GLY A 432 -1.18 -4.56 11.18
N ASP A 433 -0.57 -4.68 12.35
CA ASP A 433 -0.18 -3.57 13.24
C ASP A 433 1.34 -3.29 13.22
N LEU A 434 2.04 -3.76 12.17
CA LEU A 434 3.50 -3.69 11.99
C LEU A 434 4.35 -4.43 13.04
N THR A 435 3.76 -5.05 14.07
CA THR A 435 4.56 -5.67 15.15
C THR A 435 5.36 -6.89 14.67
N SER A 436 4.93 -7.55 13.60
CA SER A 436 5.64 -8.66 12.95
C SER A 436 6.96 -8.25 12.28
N CYS A 437 7.20 -6.94 12.08
CA CYS A 437 8.46 -6.43 11.53
C CYS A 437 9.64 -6.56 12.50
N PHE A 438 9.37 -6.75 13.80
CA PHE A 438 10.37 -6.65 14.86
C PHE A 438 10.76 -8.01 15.42
N GLN A 439 12.05 -8.16 15.71
CA GLN A 439 12.59 -9.26 16.47
C GLN A 439 13.82 -8.80 17.28
N PRO A 440 14.18 -9.49 18.38
CA PRO A 440 15.47 -9.30 19.02
C PRO A 440 16.59 -9.55 18.01
N HIS A 441 17.62 -8.71 18.04
CA HIS A 441 18.74 -8.84 17.11
C HIS A 441 20.05 -8.41 17.75
N ASP A 442 21.08 -9.26 17.60
CA ASP A 442 22.41 -9.05 18.18
C ASP A 442 23.47 -8.69 17.12
N GLU A 443 23.11 -8.62 15.83
CA GLU A 443 24.08 -8.28 14.79
C GLU A 443 24.54 -6.82 14.91
N PRO A 444 25.77 -6.52 14.45
CA PRO A 444 26.28 -5.16 14.36
C PRO A 444 25.32 -4.21 13.65
N ALA A 445 25.41 -2.92 13.98
CA ALA A 445 24.68 -1.92 13.22
C ALA A 445 25.11 -1.96 11.74
N PRO A 446 24.16 -1.96 10.79
CA PRO A 446 24.51 -1.91 9.38
C PRO A 446 25.25 -0.62 9.06
N SER A 447 26.25 -0.70 8.18
CA SER A 447 26.90 0.48 7.61
C SER A 447 26.08 0.95 6.41
N LEU A 448 25.70 2.22 6.40
CA LEU A 448 25.02 2.85 5.27
C LEU A 448 25.91 3.95 4.71
N ASP A 449 26.09 3.98 3.39
CA ASP A 449 26.82 5.04 2.72
C ASP A 449 25.87 6.22 2.49
N TYR A 450 25.94 7.21 3.40
CA TYR A 450 25.10 8.40 3.33
C TYR A 450 25.49 9.29 2.17
N LEU A 451 24.49 9.81 1.48
CA LEU A 451 24.63 10.63 0.28
C LEU A 451 24.99 12.09 0.63
N ASP A 452 25.98 12.64 -0.08
CA ASP A 452 26.20 14.09 -0.11
C ASP A 452 25.14 14.77 -1.00
N ARG A 453 24.52 15.85 -0.50
CA ARG A 453 23.42 16.53 -1.18
C ARG A 453 23.82 17.04 -2.56
N ASN A 454 24.90 17.81 -2.63
CA ASN A 454 25.26 18.54 -3.85
C ASN A 454 25.80 17.57 -4.91
N THR A 455 26.50 16.53 -4.49
CA THR A 455 26.94 15.42 -5.37
C THR A 455 25.75 14.66 -5.93
N HIS A 456 24.74 14.35 -5.10
CA HIS A 456 23.53 13.66 -5.56
C HIS A 456 22.69 14.51 -6.52
N LEU A 457 22.49 15.80 -6.19
CA LEU A 457 21.80 16.75 -7.06
C LEU A 457 22.49 16.92 -8.43
N ARG A 458 23.83 16.97 -8.44
CA ARG A 458 24.62 16.97 -9.68
C ARG A 458 24.34 15.74 -10.52
N ALA A 459 24.36 14.55 -9.91
CA ALA A 459 24.12 13.30 -10.63
C ALA A 459 22.72 13.24 -11.27
N ILE A 460 21.71 13.85 -10.64
CA ILE A 460 20.37 13.97 -11.20
C ILE A 460 20.36 14.94 -12.39
N GLU A 461 21.02 16.09 -12.28
CA GLU A 461 21.11 17.06 -13.39
C GLU A 461 21.85 16.45 -14.59
N ASP A 462 22.99 15.78 -14.36
CA ASP A 462 23.75 15.07 -15.39
C ASP A 462 22.93 13.96 -16.08
N ALA A 463 21.94 13.38 -15.38
CA ALA A 463 21.05 12.37 -15.93
C ALA A 463 19.98 12.96 -16.86
N ARG A 464 19.61 14.25 -16.72
CA ARG A 464 18.56 14.89 -17.54
C ARG A 464 18.93 15.02 -19.00
N ASP A 465 20.23 15.13 -19.30
CA ASP A 465 20.75 15.26 -20.65
C ASP A 465 21.01 13.90 -21.34
N ARG A 466 20.73 12.78 -20.65
CA ARG A 466 20.87 11.45 -21.24
C ARG A 466 19.81 11.22 -22.32
N PRO A 467 20.15 10.51 -23.41
CA PRO A 467 19.18 10.17 -24.45
C PRO A 467 18.08 9.27 -23.87
N MET A 468 16.84 9.50 -24.31
CA MET A 468 15.73 8.62 -23.96
C MET A 468 16.02 7.18 -24.41
N PRO A 469 15.63 6.16 -23.61
CA PRO A 469 15.85 4.76 -23.97
C PRO A 469 15.10 4.38 -25.26
N GLY A 470 15.62 3.42 -26.01
CA GLY A 470 15.02 2.92 -27.25
C GLY A 470 14.84 1.40 -27.25
N GLY A 471 14.27 0.84 -28.31
CA GLY A 471 14.12 -0.62 -28.49
C GLY A 471 12.84 -1.23 -27.93
N PHE A 472 11.90 -0.42 -27.44
CA PHE A 472 10.57 -0.89 -27.06
C PHE A 472 9.76 -1.28 -28.29
N HIS A 473 9.11 -2.45 -28.25
CA HIS A 473 8.11 -2.84 -29.24
C HIS A 473 6.91 -3.48 -28.52
N SER A 474 5.74 -3.35 -29.12
CA SER A 474 4.55 -4.05 -28.63
C SER A 474 4.60 -5.50 -29.07
N LEU A 475 4.37 -6.42 -28.14
CA LEU A 475 4.25 -7.84 -28.45
C LEU A 475 2.99 -8.08 -29.32
N SER A 476 3.15 -8.89 -30.35
CA SER A 476 2.06 -9.41 -31.17
C SER A 476 1.21 -10.43 -30.40
N THR A 477 0.01 -10.71 -30.89
CA THR A 477 -0.88 -11.73 -30.32
C THR A 477 -0.20 -13.11 -30.24
N ASP A 478 0.60 -13.47 -31.24
CA ASP A 478 1.29 -14.75 -31.31
C ASP A 478 2.45 -14.82 -30.30
N GLU A 479 3.20 -13.74 -30.12
CA GLU A 479 4.24 -13.64 -29.09
C GLU A 479 3.64 -13.74 -27.68
N ILE A 480 2.52 -13.07 -27.44
CA ILE A 480 1.79 -13.17 -26.18
C ILE A 480 1.30 -14.61 -25.95
N ALA A 481 0.76 -15.26 -26.99
CA ALA A 481 0.31 -16.65 -26.89
C ALA A 481 1.47 -17.61 -26.60
N ALA A 482 2.63 -17.43 -27.25
CA ALA A 482 3.83 -18.21 -27.01
C ALA A 482 4.37 -18.03 -25.58
N LEU A 483 4.46 -16.80 -25.08
CA LEU A 483 4.88 -16.51 -23.71
C LEU A 483 3.93 -17.12 -22.67
N ARG A 484 2.62 -17.15 -22.95
CA ARG A 484 1.62 -17.81 -22.08
C ARG A 484 1.72 -19.33 -22.10
N ALA A 485 2.08 -19.92 -23.25
CA ALA A 485 2.25 -21.36 -23.40
C ALA A 485 3.55 -21.86 -22.74
N GLU A 486 4.60 -21.03 -22.72
CA GLU A 486 5.91 -21.33 -22.15
C GLU A 486 6.35 -20.25 -21.15
N PRO A 487 5.88 -20.29 -19.88
CA PRO A 487 6.20 -19.27 -18.87
C PRO A 487 7.72 -19.07 -18.63
N GLU A 488 8.54 -20.08 -18.89
CA GLU A 488 10.00 -19.98 -18.81
C GLU A 488 10.58 -18.94 -19.80
N LEU A 489 9.93 -18.73 -20.95
CA LEU A 489 10.31 -17.66 -21.88
C LEU A 489 10.04 -16.29 -21.27
N LEU A 490 8.97 -16.15 -20.48
CA LEU A 490 8.65 -14.91 -19.78
C LEU A 490 9.67 -14.60 -18.69
N HIS A 491 10.09 -15.58 -17.90
CA HIS A 491 11.15 -15.41 -16.89
C HIS A 491 12.50 -14.98 -17.49
N ARG A 492 12.79 -15.41 -18.72
CA ARG A 492 13.99 -14.93 -19.45
C ARG A 492 13.84 -13.48 -19.93
N ALA A 493 12.61 -13.06 -20.23
CA ALA A 493 12.30 -11.72 -20.71
C ALA A 493 12.14 -10.68 -19.57
N VAL A 494 11.67 -11.10 -18.40
CA VAL A 494 11.45 -10.26 -17.22
C VAL A 494 12.40 -10.73 -16.12
N ARG A 495 13.42 -9.92 -15.81
CA ARG A 495 14.44 -10.27 -14.81
C ARG A 495 13.98 -9.85 -13.42
N GLN A 496 13.92 -10.81 -12.50
CA GLN A 496 13.83 -10.59 -11.07
C GLN A 496 15.25 -10.69 -10.46
N GLU A 497 15.51 -9.95 -9.39
CA GLU A 497 16.76 -10.12 -8.63
C GLU A 497 16.80 -11.53 -8.02
N ALA A 498 17.90 -12.25 -8.26
CA ALA A 498 18.06 -13.62 -7.77
C ALA A 498 18.34 -13.66 -6.25
N GLY A 499 17.96 -14.77 -5.62
CA GLY A 499 18.18 -15.08 -4.22
C GLY A 499 16.92 -15.04 -3.36
N THR A 500 17.07 -15.50 -2.12
CA THR A 500 16.03 -15.44 -1.08
C THR A 500 16.44 -14.49 0.03
N ARG A 501 15.46 -13.90 0.72
CA ARG A 501 15.67 -13.08 1.92
C ARG A 501 15.14 -13.79 3.17
N PRO A 502 15.72 -13.54 4.36
CA PRO A 502 15.07 -13.91 5.62
C PRO A 502 13.66 -13.33 5.68
N ALA A 503 12.68 -14.15 6.03
CA ALA A 503 11.28 -13.73 6.10
C ALA A 503 10.81 -13.64 7.56
N CYS A 504 10.01 -12.62 7.85
CA CYS A 504 9.39 -12.42 9.15
C CYS A 504 8.42 -13.57 9.50
N ALA A 505 8.24 -13.81 10.80
CA ALA A 505 7.19 -14.69 11.29
C ALA A 505 5.85 -13.95 11.17
N LEU A 506 4.89 -14.51 10.45
CA LEU A 506 3.61 -13.86 10.21
C LEU A 506 2.49 -14.51 11.05
N PRO A 507 1.45 -13.75 11.41
CA PRO A 507 0.34 -14.25 12.21
C PRO A 507 -0.75 -15.00 11.40
N TYR A 508 -0.41 -15.59 10.25
CA TYR A 508 -1.39 -16.16 9.33
C TYR A 508 -1.59 -17.66 9.50
N GLU A 509 -2.85 -18.10 9.57
CA GLU A 509 -3.22 -19.52 9.54
C GLU A 509 -4.31 -19.74 8.48
N LEU A 510 -3.93 -19.68 7.20
CA LEU A 510 -4.89 -19.59 6.08
C LEU A 510 -5.26 -20.95 5.49
N TYR A 511 -6.56 -21.12 5.24
CA TYR A 511 -7.11 -22.30 4.57
C TYR A 511 -8.17 -21.93 3.53
N CYS A 512 -8.26 -22.78 2.51
CA CYS A 512 -9.32 -22.80 1.53
C CYS A 512 -9.48 -24.26 1.11
N ASP A 513 -10.46 -24.92 1.72
CA ASP A 513 -10.80 -26.31 1.43
C ASP A 513 -11.90 -26.32 0.37
N GLY A 514 -11.77 -27.13 -0.67
CA GLY A 514 -12.67 -26.98 -1.80
C GLY A 514 -12.63 -28.05 -2.86
N GLY A 515 -13.51 -27.90 -3.83
CA GLY A 515 -13.68 -28.79 -4.97
C GLY A 515 -15.14 -28.88 -5.40
N LEU A 516 -15.42 -29.88 -6.23
CA LEU A 516 -16.78 -30.12 -6.72
C LEU A 516 -17.66 -30.68 -5.61
N ASP A 517 -18.76 -29.99 -5.30
CA ASP A 517 -19.88 -30.52 -4.55
C ASP A 517 -20.82 -31.26 -5.50
N VAL A 518 -20.70 -32.59 -5.54
CA VAL A 518 -21.50 -33.48 -6.41
C VAL A 518 -23.00 -33.37 -6.11
N GLY A 519 -23.38 -33.14 -4.85
CA GLY A 519 -24.78 -33.06 -4.46
C GLY A 519 -25.47 -31.81 -5.01
N GLN A 520 -24.71 -30.73 -5.19
CA GLN A 520 -25.22 -29.44 -5.68
C GLN A 520 -24.88 -29.18 -7.16
N GLY A 521 -23.92 -29.90 -7.74
CA GLY A 521 -23.40 -29.61 -9.08
C GLY A 521 -22.66 -28.27 -9.15
N ARG A 522 -21.99 -27.88 -8.06
CA ARG A 522 -21.37 -26.56 -7.87
C ARG A 522 -19.97 -26.69 -7.28
N ILE A 523 -19.18 -25.63 -7.36
CA ILE A 523 -17.93 -25.55 -6.61
C ILE A 523 -18.22 -25.01 -5.22
N GLY A 524 -17.85 -25.77 -4.20
CA GLY A 524 -17.95 -25.36 -2.80
C GLY A 524 -16.55 -25.13 -2.22
N LEU A 525 -16.32 -23.94 -1.68
CA LEU A 525 -15.08 -23.53 -1.03
C LEU A 525 -15.37 -23.13 0.42
N THR A 526 -14.46 -23.45 1.32
CA THR A 526 -14.53 -23.07 2.73
C THR A 526 -13.25 -22.29 3.07
N LEU A 527 -13.37 -20.96 3.16
CA LEU A 527 -12.29 -20.06 3.52
C LEU A 527 -12.17 -19.98 5.05
N ARG A 528 -10.95 -20.00 5.59
CA ARG A 528 -10.74 -19.90 7.04
C ARG A 528 -9.43 -19.19 7.36
N SER A 529 -9.45 -18.32 8.38
CA SER A 529 -8.26 -17.88 9.09
C SER A 529 -8.28 -18.48 10.49
N GLY A 530 -7.32 -19.33 10.82
CA GLY A 530 -7.28 -20.08 12.07
C GLY A 530 -6.64 -19.32 13.25
N GLN A 531 -6.90 -19.84 14.45
CA GLN A 531 -6.32 -19.35 15.71
C GLN A 531 -5.54 -20.41 16.49
N THR A 532 -5.38 -21.60 15.90
CA THR A 532 -4.75 -22.74 16.56
C THR A 532 -3.26 -22.50 16.78
N VAL A 533 -2.59 -21.89 15.80
CA VAL A 533 -1.13 -21.72 15.78
C VAL A 533 -0.70 -20.47 16.53
N HIS A 534 -1.40 -19.35 16.34
CA HIS A 534 -0.99 -18.04 16.86
C HIS A 534 -1.89 -17.49 17.98
N GLY A 535 -3.01 -18.16 18.29
CA GLY A 535 -3.94 -17.74 19.35
C GLY A 535 -4.43 -16.31 19.14
N GLN A 536 -4.30 -15.48 20.17
CA GLN A 536 -4.71 -14.06 20.12
C GLN A 536 -3.88 -13.20 19.16
N ARG A 537 -2.74 -13.70 18.69
CA ARG A 537 -1.92 -13.01 17.69
C ARG A 537 -2.36 -13.28 16.26
N SER A 538 -3.27 -14.22 16.02
CA SER A 538 -3.70 -14.54 14.65
C SER A 538 -4.31 -13.34 13.94
N ALA A 539 -3.99 -13.18 12.68
CA ALA A 539 -4.56 -12.17 11.80
C ALA A 539 -5.73 -12.72 10.98
N GLY A 540 -6.72 -11.87 10.67
CA GLY A 540 -7.65 -12.16 9.60
C GLY A 540 -6.95 -12.01 8.24
N ALA A 541 -7.64 -12.41 7.17
CA ALA A 541 -7.11 -12.27 5.83
C ALA A 541 -8.21 -11.98 4.80
N PRO A 542 -7.89 -11.18 3.78
CA PRO A 542 -8.71 -11.07 2.58
C PRO A 542 -8.41 -12.24 1.63
N PHE A 543 -9.41 -12.61 0.84
CA PHE A 543 -9.32 -13.61 -0.23
C PHE A 543 -9.93 -13.05 -1.50
N ASN A 544 -9.16 -13.03 -2.59
CA ASN A 544 -9.66 -12.73 -3.92
C ASN A 544 -9.97 -14.05 -4.65
N ILE A 545 -11.18 -14.17 -5.17
CA ILE A 545 -11.62 -15.34 -5.95
C ILE A 545 -11.83 -14.91 -7.40
N TYR A 546 -11.19 -15.60 -8.32
CA TYR A 546 -11.28 -15.41 -9.76
C TYR A 546 -11.99 -16.62 -10.36
N ASP A 547 -13.19 -16.43 -10.90
CA ASP A 547 -13.99 -17.43 -11.57
C ASP A 547 -13.90 -17.21 -13.09
N TYR A 548 -13.10 -18.03 -13.75
CA TYR A 548 -12.84 -18.00 -15.19
C TYR A 548 -13.91 -18.82 -15.91
N ARG A 549 -14.72 -18.13 -16.71
CA ARG A 549 -15.86 -18.72 -17.43
C ARG A 549 -15.62 -18.72 -18.93
N ASN A 550 -16.34 -19.58 -19.63
CA ASN A 550 -16.36 -19.64 -21.09
C ASN A 550 -14.96 -19.78 -21.72
N GLY A 551 -14.09 -20.57 -21.07
CA GLY A 551 -12.69 -20.77 -21.47
C GLY A 551 -11.78 -19.59 -21.14
N GLY A 552 -12.08 -18.83 -20.08
CA GLY A 552 -11.31 -17.65 -19.64
C GLY A 552 -11.63 -16.35 -20.39
N ARG A 553 -12.66 -16.36 -21.26
CA ARG A 553 -13.12 -15.16 -21.97
C ARG A 553 -13.90 -14.22 -21.06
N ASP A 554 -14.59 -14.77 -20.08
CA ASP A 554 -15.33 -14.03 -19.07
C ASP A 554 -14.71 -14.28 -17.70
N LEU A 555 -14.52 -13.22 -16.92
CA LEU A 555 -13.97 -13.29 -15.57
C LEU A 555 -14.93 -12.65 -14.58
N GLN A 556 -15.37 -13.42 -13.59
CA GLN A 556 -16.00 -12.87 -12.39
C GLN A 556 -15.00 -12.86 -11.25
N VAL A 557 -14.79 -11.68 -10.65
CA VAL A 557 -13.96 -11.53 -9.46
C VAL A 557 -14.85 -11.32 -8.24
N GLY A 558 -14.52 -12.00 -7.14
CA GLY A 558 -15.12 -11.75 -5.84
C GLY A 558 -14.09 -11.46 -4.76
N THR A 559 -14.42 -10.60 -3.83
CA THR A 559 -13.56 -10.23 -2.70
C THR A 559 -14.19 -10.65 -1.38
N TYR A 560 -13.44 -11.38 -0.56
CA TYR A 560 -13.92 -11.92 0.70
C TYR A 560 -12.95 -11.52 1.81
N ALA A 561 -13.43 -11.40 3.04
CA ALA A 561 -12.59 -11.18 4.19
C ALA A 561 -13.01 -12.11 5.32
N VAL A 562 -12.04 -12.75 5.96
CA VAL A 562 -12.28 -13.69 7.06
C VAL A 562 -11.48 -13.21 8.27
N ALA A 563 -12.18 -12.89 9.35
CA ALA A 563 -11.55 -12.55 10.62
C ALA A 563 -10.73 -13.74 11.15
N ALA A 564 -9.73 -13.46 11.98
CA ALA A 564 -9.04 -14.50 12.72
C ALA A 564 -10.05 -15.34 13.52
N GLY A 565 -10.01 -16.67 13.36
CA GLY A 565 -10.89 -17.62 14.04
C GLY A 565 -12.18 -17.93 13.29
N ASP A 566 -12.53 -17.14 12.26
CA ASP A 566 -13.76 -17.31 11.50
C ASP A 566 -13.59 -18.26 10.31
N THR A 567 -14.72 -18.67 9.75
CA THR A 567 -14.82 -19.47 8.53
C THR A 567 -15.94 -18.92 7.66
N LEU A 568 -15.79 -19.00 6.34
CA LEU A 568 -16.73 -18.50 5.37
C LEU A 568 -16.88 -19.47 4.19
N ASP A 569 -18.09 -19.99 4.01
CA ASP A 569 -18.40 -20.83 2.85
C ASP A 569 -18.76 -19.99 1.62
N VAL A 570 -18.28 -20.44 0.46
CA VAL A 570 -18.51 -19.81 -0.84
C VAL A 570 -18.94 -20.88 -1.84
N THR A 571 -19.99 -20.61 -2.59
CA THR A 571 -20.48 -21.53 -3.62
C THR A 571 -20.53 -20.85 -4.98
N LEU A 572 -19.81 -21.41 -5.94
CA LEU A 572 -19.69 -20.88 -7.30
C LEU A 572 -20.41 -21.80 -8.30
N PRO A 573 -20.99 -21.24 -9.38
CA PRO A 573 -21.63 -22.04 -10.41
C PRO A 573 -20.58 -22.80 -11.23
N VAL A 574 -21.01 -23.89 -11.87
CA VAL A 574 -20.30 -24.50 -13.01
C VAL A 574 -20.96 -23.97 -14.28
N VAL A 575 -20.16 -23.49 -15.24
CA VAL A 575 -20.65 -22.91 -16.50
C VAL A 575 -20.19 -23.79 -17.66
N ASP A 576 -21.12 -24.19 -18.54
CA ASP A 576 -20.85 -25.10 -19.67
C ASP A 576 -20.14 -26.41 -19.26
N GLY A 577 -20.43 -26.88 -18.05
CA GLY A 577 -19.90 -28.14 -17.52
C GLY A 577 -18.42 -28.10 -17.10
N LEU A 578 -17.75 -26.95 -17.23
CA LEU A 578 -16.38 -26.69 -16.78
C LEU A 578 -16.41 -25.70 -15.61
N TYR A 579 -15.55 -25.93 -14.62
CA TYR A 579 -15.21 -24.93 -13.61
C TYR A 579 -13.73 -24.60 -13.71
N ASP A 580 -13.37 -23.34 -13.47
CA ASP A 580 -11.98 -22.86 -13.41
C ASP A 580 -11.92 -21.68 -12.44
N VAL A 581 -11.44 -21.95 -11.23
CA VAL A 581 -11.48 -21.01 -10.11
C VAL A 581 -10.10 -20.89 -9.48
N ALA A 582 -9.62 -19.67 -9.30
CA ALA A 582 -8.43 -19.37 -8.52
C ALA A 582 -8.78 -18.58 -7.26
N VAL A 583 -8.06 -18.84 -6.17
CA VAL A 583 -8.19 -18.14 -4.88
C VAL A 583 -6.82 -17.65 -4.46
N HIS A 584 -6.71 -16.35 -4.18
CA HIS A 584 -5.49 -15.70 -3.71
C HIS A 584 -5.71 -15.09 -2.33
N ALA A 585 -4.69 -15.18 -1.47
CA ALA A 585 -4.61 -14.45 -0.21
C ALA A 585 -3.14 -14.06 0.07
N PRO A 586 -2.86 -13.23 1.09
CA PRO A 586 -1.50 -12.75 1.38
C PRO A 586 -0.46 -13.87 1.57
N ASN A 587 0.81 -13.48 1.48
CA ASN A 587 1.98 -14.35 1.66
C ASN A 587 1.99 -15.61 0.74
N GLY A 588 1.73 -15.40 -0.55
CA GLY A 588 1.79 -16.44 -1.57
C GLY A 588 0.70 -17.53 -1.47
N PHE A 589 -0.33 -17.33 -0.64
CA PHE A 589 -1.42 -18.29 -0.53
C PHE A 589 -2.22 -18.37 -1.84
N TYR A 590 -2.28 -19.57 -2.41
CA TYR A 590 -2.93 -19.82 -3.69
C TYR A 590 -3.69 -21.14 -3.72
N ARG A 591 -4.90 -21.13 -4.26
CA ARG A 591 -5.62 -22.34 -4.67
C ARG A 591 -6.09 -22.20 -6.10
N ALA A 592 -6.07 -23.30 -6.85
CA ALA A 592 -6.75 -23.40 -8.14
C ALA A 592 -7.60 -24.65 -8.18
N TYR A 593 -8.79 -24.56 -8.77
CA TYR A 593 -9.70 -25.67 -8.99
C TYR A 593 -10.21 -25.60 -10.42
N ARG A 594 -9.82 -26.55 -11.25
CA ARG A 594 -10.29 -26.70 -12.62
C ARG A 594 -10.71 -28.15 -12.91
N GLY A 595 -11.74 -28.33 -13.73
CA GLY A 595 -12.16 -29.64 -14.22
C GLY A 595 -13.60 -29.67 -14.70
N HIS A 596 -14.01 -30.82 -15.21
CA HIS A 596 -15.39 -31.05 -15.61
C HIS A 596 -16.23 -31.61 -14.46
N HIS A 597 -17.44 -31.07 -14.28
CA HIS A 597 -18.34 -31.40 -13.17
C HIS A 597 -18.85 -32.85 -13.15
N ASP A 598 -18.76 -33.58 -14.26
CA ASP A 598 -19.27 -34.94 -14.41
C ASP A 598 -18.17 -36.02 -14.44
N ARG A 599 -16.90 -35.63 -14.32
CA ARG A 599 -15.75 -36.54 -14.44
C ARG A 599 -15.06 -36.84 -13.11
N VAL A 600 -14.48 -35.83 -12.46
CA VAL A 600 -13.64 -36.01 -11.25
C VAL A 600 -14.27 -35.30 -10.05
N ALA A 601 -14.93 -36.10 -9.21
CA ALA A 601 -15.61 -35.66 -7.99
C ALA A 601 -14.68 -35.55 -6.77
N LEU A 602 -13.59 -34.78 -6.90
CA LEU A 602 -12.60 -34.63 -5.83
C LEU A 602 -12.79 -33.32 -5.04
N ARG A 603 -12.83 -33.45 -3.71
CA ARG A 603 -12.65 -32.32 -2.78
C ARG A 603 -11.30 -32.48 -2.07
N SER A 604 -10.54 -31.40 -2.00
CA SER A 604 -9.28 -31.36 -1.26
C SER A 604 -9.37 -30.42 -0.06
N ALA A 605 -8.67 -30.80 1.02
CA ALA A 605 -8.53 -29.98 2.22
C ALA A 605 -7.07 -30.02 2.69
N CYS A 606 -6.57 -28.90 3.19
CA CYS A 606 -5.20 -28.80 3.68
C CYS A 606 -5.21 -28.40 5.15
N ARG A 607 -4.49 -29.13 6.01
CA ARG A 607 -4.28 -28.72 7.40
C ARG A 607 -2.80 -28.63 7.72
N TYR A 608 -2.47 -27.73 8.63
CA TYR A 608 -1.13 -27.62 9.19
C TYR A 608 -0.88 -28.73 10.20
N GLU A 609 0.36 -29.20 10.24
CA GLU A 609 0.88 -30.00 11.33
C GLU A 609 2.21 -29.36 11.78
N ILE A 610 2.14 -28.56 12.85
CA ILE A 610 3.23 -27.68 13.32
C ILE A 610 4.48 -28.46 13.84
N GLY A 611 4.45 -29.79 13.80
CA GLY A 611 5.52 -30.63 14.34
C GLY A 611 5.44 -30.75 15.87
N GLY A 612 6.02 -31.81 16.40
CA GLY A 612 6.07 -32.14 17.82
C GLY A 612 7.27 -33.05 18.11
N LYS A 613 7.44 -33.57 19.34
CA LYS A 613 8.57 -34.45 19.69
C LYS A 613 8.71 -35.61 18.67
N GLY A 614 9.63 -35.50 17.72
CA GLY A 614 9.94 -36.48 16.68
C GLY A 614 9.22 -36.35 15.33
N LYS A 615 8.41 -35.31 15.08
CA LYS A 615 7.75 -35.08 13.78
C LYS A 615 8.14 -33.73 13.19
N ALA A 616 8.65 -33.76 11.96
CA ALA A 616 8.96 -32.57 11.18
C ALA A 616 7.68 -31.78 10.85
N PRO A 617 7.75 -30.43 10.85
CA PRO A 617 6.64 -29.57 10.48
C PRO A 617 6.22 -29.83 9.02
N GLY A 618 4.92 -29.81 8.76
CA GLY A 618 4.42 -30.08 7.44
C GLY A 618 2.92 -29.87 7.29
N ILE A 619 2.40 -30.25 6.13
CA ILE A 619 0.96 -30.20 5.87
C ILE A 619 0.42 -31.60 5.63
N VAL A 620 -0.87 -31.76 5.90
CA VAL A 620 -1.62 -32.95 5.49
C VAL A 620 -2.72 -32.54 4.53
N LEU A 621 -2.62 -33.08 3.32
CA LEU A 621 -3.59 -32.95 2.25
C LEU A 621 -4.57 -34.11 2.32
N SER A 622 -5.82 -33.82 2.63
CA SER A 622 -6.92 -34.79 2.59
C SER A 622 -7.64 -34.71 1.26
N LEU A 623 -7.74 -35.85 0.57
CA LEU A 623 -8.41 -36.01 -0.71
C LEU A 623 -9.67 -36.85 -0.51
N SER A 624 -10.84 -36.25 -0.74
CA SER A 624 -12.15 -36.90 -0.56
C SER A 624 -12.83 -37.11 -1.91
N ASN A 625 -13.22 -38.35 -2.18
CA ASN A 625 -13.93 -38.72 -3.41
C ASN A 625 -15.44 -38.76 -3.13
N GLY A 626 -16.17 -37.75 -3.62
CA GLY A 626 -17.63 -37.69 -3.52
C GLY A 626 -18.38 -38.54 -4.57
N GLY A 627 -17.64 -39.18 -5.48
CA GLY A 627 -18.18 -39.99 -6.56
C GLY A 627 -18.44 -41.45 -6.19
N LYS A 628 -19.02 -42.18 -7.15
CA LYS A 628 -19.39 -43.60 -7.01
C LYS A 628 -18.33 -44.57 -7.53
N VAL A 629 -17.26 -44.06 -8.14
CA VAL A 629 -16.15 -44.83 -8.69
C VAL A 629 -14.83 -44.43 -8.05
N PRO A 630 -13.85 -45.34 -7.87
CA PRO A 630 -12.51 -44.97 -7.40
C PRO A 630 -11.85 -43.96 -8.34
N LEU A 631 -11.16 -42.97 -7.77
CA LEU A 631 -10.41 -41.95 -8.51
C LEU A 631 -8.91 -42.23 -8.43
N SER A 632 -8.23 -42.21 -9.58
CA SER A 632 -6.76 -42.23 -9.65
C SER A 632 -6.26 -40.80 -9.71
N ILE A 633 -5.78 -40.27 -8.59
CA ILE A 633 -5.25 -38.90 -8.51
C ILE A 633 -3.72 -38.95 -8.59
N GLN A 634 -3.18 -38.18 -9.53
CA GLN A 634 -1.75 -37.94 -9.65
C GLN A 634 -1.39 -36.64 -8.92
N TYR A 635 -0.25 -36.61 -8.25
CA TYR A 635 0.23 -35.40 -7.58
C TYR A 635 1.74 -35.19 -7.75
N ARG A 636 2.14 -33.92 -7.71
CA ARG A 636 3.52 -33.44 -7.78
C ARG A 636 3.72 -32.29 -6.79
N THR A 637 4.92 -32.18 -6.24
CA THR A 637 5.36 -31.03 -5.42
C THR A 637 6.35 -30.16 -6.19
N GLY A 638 6.04 -28.87 -6.34
CA GLY A 638 6.78 -27.92 -7.20
C GLY A 638 6.83 -28.33 -8.69
N ASN A 639 7.47 -27.52 -9.54
CA ASN A 639 7.47 -27.77 -10.99
C ASN A 639 8.28 -29.00 -11.43
N ALA A 640 9.32 -29.39 -10.68
CA ALA A 640 10.24 -30.47 -11.05
C ALA A 640 10.05 -31.76 -10.23
N GLY A 641 9.08 -31.82 -9.31
CA GLY A 641 8.88 -32.99 -8.45
C GLY A 641 8.45 -34.25 -9.19
N PRO A 642 8.73 -35.46 -8.65
CA PRO A 642 8.29 -36.71 -9.24
C PRO A 642 6.76 -36.83 -9.21
N LEU A 643 6.17 -37.34 -10.29
CA LEU A 643 4.74 -37.63 -10.36
C LEU A 643 4.43 -38.89 -9.55
N ARG A 644 3.50 -38.79 -8.60
CA ARG A 644 3.04 -39.90 -7.76
C ARG A 644 1.56 -40.13 -7.97
N THR A 645 1.08 -41.35 -7.79
CA THR A 645 -0.32 -41.72 -7.97
C THR A 645 -0.91 -42.30 -6.69
N VAL A 646 -2.12 -41.87 -6.33
CA VAL A 646 -2.92 -42.45 -5.25
C VAL A 646 -4.30 -42.82 -5.76
N VAL A 647 -4.90 -43.85 -5.18
CA VAL A 647 -6.28 -44.26 -5.49
C VAL A 647 -7.16 -43.89 -4.31
N VAL A 648 -8.15 -43.01 -4.55
CA VAL A 648 -9.16 -42.62 -3.57
C VAL A 648 -10.42 -43.43 -3.83
N LYS A 649 -10.78 -44.33 -2.90
CA LYS A 649 -11.97 -45.19 -3.01
C LYS A 649 -13.24 -44.35 -3.18
N ALA A 650 -14.24 -44.88 -3.86
CA ALA A 650 -15.57 -44.26 -3.96
C ALA A 650 -16.13 -43.94 -2.56
N GLY A 651 -16.60 -42.71 -2.35
CA GLY A 651 -17.06 -42.23 -1.04
C GLY A 651 -15.97 -42.18 0.05
N GLY A 652 -14.72 -42.46 -0.29
CA GLY A 652 -13.60 -42.57 0.65
C GLY A 652 -12.74 -41.31 0.70
N HIS A 653 -11.76 -41.32 1.60
CA HIS A 653 -10.73 -40.30 1.70
C HIS A 653 -9.33 -40.92 1.67
N HIS A 654 -8.33 -40.13 1.32
CA HIS A 654 -6.92 -40.48 1.38
C HIS A 654 -6.11 -39.28 1.86
N GLU A 655 -5.14 -39.50 2.75
CA GLU A 655 -4.29 -38.43 3.29
C GLU A 655 -2.86 -38.53 2.74
N ILE A 656 -2.33 -37.39 2.33
CA ILE A 656 -0.94 -37.25 1.90
C ILE A 656 -0.27 -36.29 2.89
N ARG A 657 0.74 -36.79 3.60
CA ARG A 657 1.61 -35.95 4.42
C ARG A 657 2.77 -35.42 3.59
N LEU A 658 3.02 -34.11 3.68
CA LEU A 658 4.19 -33.46 3.09
C LEU A 658 5.04 -32.83 4.19
N ASP A 659 6.31 -33.22 4.24
CA ASP A 659 7.33 -32.58 5.07
C ASP A 659 7.83 -31.33 4.33
N LEU A 660 7.81 -30.18 5.01
CA LEU A 660 8.17 -28.89 4.42
C LEU A 660 9.50 -28.34 4.96
N SER A 661 10.28 -29.16 5.67
CA SER A 661 11.55 -28.74 6.27
C SER A 661 12.58 -28.33 5.20
N ALA A 662 12.59 -29.03 4.07
CA ALA A 662 13.51 -28.74 2.95
C ALA A 662 13.12 -27.52 2.11
N THR A 663 11.90 -27.01 2.28
CA THR A 663 11.34 -25.90 1.49
C THR A 663 11.05 -24.68 2.34
N HIS A 664 11.63 -24.58 3.55
CA HIS A 664 11.41 -23.46 4.47
C HIS A 664 9.93 -23.18 4.71
N GLN A 665 9.15 -24.26 4.87
CA GLN A 665 7.71 -24.27 5.13
C GLN A 665 6.82 -23.84 3.94
N TRP A 666 7.41 -23.64 2.75
CA TRP A 666 6.66 -23.43 1.52
C TRP A 666 6.16 -24.75 0.94
N TYR A 667 4.96 -24.74 0.37
CA TYR A 667 4.36 -25.86 -0.33
C TYR A 667 3.72 -25.39 -1.63
N ASP A 668 3.86 -26.21 -2.67
CA ASP A 668 3.18 -26.09 -3.94
C ASP A 668 2.86 -27.51 -4.42
N VAL A 669 1.58 -27.85 -4.44
CA VAL A 669 1.09 -29.19 -4.80
C VAL A 669 0.12 -29.07 -5.95
N THR A 670 0.44 -29.75 -7.06
CA THR A 670 -0.49 -29.89 -8.19
C THR A 670 -1.07 -31.30 -8.20
N LEU A 671 -2.40 -31.39 -8.27
CA LEU A 671 -3.17 -32.61 -8.44
C LEU A 671 -3.75 -32.67 -9.86
N THR A 672 -3.63 -33.82 -10.52
CA THR A 672 -4.21 -34.11 -11.84
C THR A 672 -4.86 -35.50 -11.83
N SER A 673 -5.61 -35.84 -12.88
CA SER A 673 -6.25 -37.15 -13.01
C SER A 673 -6.26 -37.60 -14.46
N PRO A 674 -5.86 -38.85 -14.77
CA PRO A 674 -6.01 -39.39 -16.13
C PRO A 674 -7.46 -39.50 -16.60
N ALA A 675 -8.43 -39.45 -15.68
CA ALA A 675 -9.86 -39.51 -16.00
C ALA A 675 -10.41 -38.19 -16.56
N ASP A 676 -9.68 -37.08 -16.39
CA ASP A 676 -10.06 -35.78 -16.94
C ASP A 676 -8.80 -34.94 -17.24
N PRO A 677 -8.43 -34.73 -18.51
CA PRO A 677 -7.22 -33.98 -18.87
C PRO A 677 -7.29 -32.49 -18.46
N ASP A 678 -8.49 -31.94 -18.25
CA ASP A 678 -8.69 -30.58 -17.74
C ASP A 678 -8.67 -30.51 -16.21
N PHE A 679 -8.74 -31.65 -15.51
CA PHE A 679 -8.76 -31.66 -14.06
C PHE A 679 -7.40 -31.25 -13.49
N ARG A 680 -7.41 -30.14 -12.76
CA ARG A 680 -6.26 -29.62 -12.05
C ARG A 680 -6.71 -29.00 -10.73
N GLN A 681 -6.09 -29.41 -9.63
CA GLN A 681 -6.14 -28.63 -8.39
C GLN A 681 -4.73 -28.21 -7.98
N VAL A 682 -4.54 -26.95 -7.61
CA VAL A 682 -3.25 -26.44 -7.13
C VAL A 682 -3.42 -25.95 -5.69
N LEU A 683 -2.48 -26.30 -4.82
CA LEU A 683 -2.42 -25.83 -3.44
C LEU A 683 -1.03 -25.26 -3.18
N GLY A 684 -0.93 -23.92 -3.19
CA GLY A 684 0.30 -23.17 -2.94
C GLY A 684 0.23 -22.31 -1.67
N GLY A 685 1.37 -22.10 -1.02
CA GLY A 685 1.52 -21.11 0.05
C GLY A 685 2.62 -21.47 1.04
N ARG A 686 2.67 -20.73 2.15
CA ARG A 686 3.57 -21.00 3.28
C ARG A 686 2.80 -21.48 4.50
N MET A 687 3.38 -22.40 5.26
CA MET A 687 2.89 -22.77 6.59
C MET A 687 3.57 -21.87 7.64
N GLU A 688 2.82 -20.92 8.21
CA GLU A 688 3.33 -20.15 9.34
C GLU A 688 3.40 -21.01 10.60
N THR A 689 4.55 -20.95 11.27
CA THR A 689 4.80 -21.67 12.53
C THR A 689 5.01 -20.73 13.72
N GLY A 690 4.92 -19.42 13.47
CA GLY A 690 5.31 -18.38 14.43
C GLY A 690 6.82 -18.16 14.51
N GLN A 691 7.61 -18.84 13.67
CA GLN A 691 9.06 -18.66 13.55
C GLN A 691 9.42 -18.01 12.22
N PRO A 692 10.48 -17.18 12.19
CA PRO A 692 11.09 -16.70 10.94
C PRO A 692 11.51 -17.83 10.00
N THR A 693 11.40 -17.60 8.69
CA THR A 693 11.88 -18.55 7.66
C THR A 693 12.58 -17.80 6.52
N LEU A 694 12.43 -18.23 5.27
CA LEU A 694 12.90 -17.56 4.06
C LEU A 694 11.73 -17.16 3.17
N SER A 695 11.93 -16.16 2.32
CA SER A 695 11.06 -15.84 1.19
C SER A 695 10.92 -17.04 0.25
N ASP A 696 9.88 -17.04 -0.59
CA ASP A 696 9.57 -18.17 -1.47
C ASP A 696 10.81 -18.61 -2.30
N PRO A 697 11.33 -19.84 -2.10
CA PRO A 697 12.45 -20.35 -2.86
C PRO A 697 12.18 -20.44 -4.38
N ALA A 698 10.92 -20.52 -4.80
CA ALA A 698 10.57 -20.54 -6.22
C ALA A 698 10.80 -19.18 -6.91
N MET A 699 10.87 -18.08 -6.14
CA MET A 699 11.17 -16.74 -6.66
C MET A 699 12.67 -16.42 -6.68
N ALA A 700 13.53 -17.36 -6.27
CA ALA A 700 14.96 -17.09 -6.08
C ALA A 700 15.78 -16.97 -7.38
N GLY A 701 15.16 -17.14 -8.56
CA GLY A 701 15.84 -17.04 -9.86
C GLY A 701 16.61 -18.29 -10.26
#